data_AF-A0A812ERH2-F1
#
_entry.id   AF-A0A812ERH2-F1
#
_cell.length_a   1.000
_cell.length_b   1.000
_cell.length_c   1.000
_cell.angle_alpha   90.00
_cell.angle_beta   90.00
_cell.angle_gamma   90.00
#
_symmetry.space_group_name_H-M   'P 1'
#
loop_
_entity.id
_entity.type
_entity.pdbx_description
1 polymer ?
#
loop_
_entity_poly.entity_id
_entity_poly.type
_entity_poly.pdbx_seq_one_letter_code
_entity_poly.pdbx_strand_id
1 'polypeptide(L)'
;MKYRFSYFILNLASAAEEAYRNYTVDTNPPVEYLNAKLLITDDDIRGMGDDAQKFMENFQYLRVEDRPEYGMTRVNLSLSTIHVPTYVYHKTLDVLNGVQWTEALDKTFKENKENDSDLSWQYFGSAVGFMRVYPGIKWPLNNDDRIDLYDCRLQGWYIQGAAAPKNVIILLDSSGSMTGSRMIIAQSTVNKILDTLTVNDYFNIIQFDDEPRYVDSCFNRTLVAANLDNRLRLKKAIKYNETSNIANFEKALKEAFMLFSDQNKINNETCCNKAIMLVTDGAPENYEWIFNKYNWKPNSTTKRNVNVRIFPYLIGREVSDNRQLRWMAGANKGFYTHISTLADVEEHVQNYVKVLSQPLAKPSAHTHIMWTPVYADFIAPKTTEQNMRLVTSVSMPVFNTKNTSNDDYKLLGVAGTDVPIEQIYNLLPKHAIGVHGYAFAITKKGYVLFHPDFRPFENGELKTNYNSVDLTEVELTTNVSEVKILETAMVDGHHGSISMNVVKHDNFIRVAKRRYHYYYNNIAGFPFSLALVFPEKYGNFKISIPSQKQNQRGISLRNKTFRLSRWKYCENQDESNMLSMYKSIIRSRNSNKCDKDLVQLLVFDAETVVEATKRSKRDKKEAMRKGVEIVFVGTSSGFFLYEQFVDYLTDETFLSGMQDTINSPYYEQAVEVGRAKDDQRCYDMAKETYTYSVPVNTDIIKKRQVYDYMNLNITAVTVSVPIIICDNARNYIVSAVSGYQMPFHKFDELVSETFGCPDGKFCPIYNSDNSNYTVFLIDHNGIIIASSTKTTVGLFLGNTFEPIVMEKLWDMGVYKE
;
A
#
# COMPACT_ATOMS: atom_id res chain seq x y z
N MET A 1 8.12 -13.46 11.72
CA MET A 1 8.02 -12.87 10.36
C MET A 1 9.16 -13.32 9.43
N LYS A 2 10.45 -13.08 9.76
CA LYS A 2 11.60 -13.41 8.87
C LYS A 2 11.65 -14.88 8.44
N TYR A 3 11.48 -15.79 9.41
CA TYR A 3 11.46 -17.23 9.14
C TYR A 3 10.13 -17.72 8.54
N ARG A 4 9.08 -16.89 8.53
CA ARG A 4 7.73 -17.30 8.08
C ARG A 4 7.69 -17.36 6.55
N PHE A 5 7.78 -16.21 5.88
CA PHE A 5 7.59 -16.12 4.43
C PHE A 5 8.80 -16.59 3.62
N SER A 6 10.03 -16.35 4.10
CA SER A 6 11.23 -16.85 3.43
C SER A 6 11.28 -18.38 3.40
N TYR A 7 10.78 -19.05 4.45
CA TYR A 7 10.72 -20.51 4.49
C TYR A 7 9.78 -21.06 3.42
N PHE A 8 8.56 -20.52 3.31
CA PHE A 8 7.58 -21.00 2.32
C PHE A 8 8.07 -20.81 0.88
N ILE A 9 8.71 -19.68 0.58
CA ILE A 9 9.28 -19.43 -0.75
C ILE A 9 10.46 -20.33 -1.06
N LEU A 10 11.37 -20.55 -0.09
CA LEU A 10 12.48 -21.48 -0.27
C LEU A 10 11.98 -22.90 -0.51
N ASN A 11 10.96 -23.33 0.25
CA ASN A 11 10.33 -24.64 0.08
C ASN A 11 9.70 -24.78 -1.32
N LEU A 12 8.93 -23.77 -1.75
CA LEU A 12 8.27 -23.77 -3.05
C LEU A 12 9.26 -23.77 -4.22
N ALA A 13 10.32 -22.93 -4.14
CA ALA A 13 11.35 -22.88 -5.17
C ALA A 13 12.12 -24.21 -5.25
N SER A 14 12.49 -24.80 -4.10
CA SER A 14 13.20 -26.09 -4.05
C SER A 14 12.35 -27.22 -4.62
N ALA A 15 11.06 -27.26 -4.28
CA ALA A 15 10.11 -28.22 -4.82
C ALA A 15 9.97 -28.08 -6.35
N ALA A 16 10.00 -26.85 -6.88
CA ALA A 16 9.95 -26.62 -8.32
C ALA A 16 11.21 -27.10 -9.05
N GLU A 17 12.40 -26.87 -8.48
CA GLU A 17 13.66 -27.36 -9.04
C GLU A 17 13.71 -28.90 -9.05
N GLU A 18 13.25 -29.54 -7.98
CA GLU A 18 13.18 -31.00 -7.86
C GLU A 18 12.14 -31.60 -8.83
N ALA A 19 10.95 -31.01 -8.91
CA ALA A 19 9.90 -31.44 -9.82
C ALA A 19 10.38 -31.41 -11.28
N TYR A 20 11.04 -30.31 -11.69
CA TYR A 20 11.59 -30.22 -13.04
C TYR A 20 12.72 -31.22 -13.25
N ARG A 21 13.61 -31.42 -12.26
CA ARG A 21 14.74 -32.36 -12.34
C ARG A 21 14.27 -33.79 -12.65
N ASN A 22 13.16 -34.22 -12.04
CA ASN A 22 12.60 -35.56 -12.21
C ASN A 22 11.72 -35.71 -13.46
N TYR A 23 11.36 -34.61 -14.12
CA TYR A 23 10.48 -34.61 -15.29
C TYR A 23 11.24 -34.84 -16.60
N THR A 24 10.65 -35.56 -17.56
CA THR A 24 11.17 -35.68 -18.93
C THR A 24 10.19 -35.03 -19.90
N VAL A 25 10.71 -34.20 -20.81
CA VAL A 25 9.86 -33.49 -21.79
C VAL A 25 9.18 -34.50 -22.70
N ASP A 26 7.85 -34.45 -22.74
CA ASP A 26 7.00 -35.29 -23.57
C ASP A 26 6.64 -34.55 -24.86
N THR A 27 6.55 -35.28 -25.97
CA THR A 27 6.12 -34.76 -27.28
C THR A 27 4.61 -34.69 -27.43
N ASN A 28 3.85 -35.46 -26.64
CA ASN A 28 2.39 -35.39 -26.59
C ASN A 28 1.86 -35.57 -25.15
N PRO A 29 2.09 -34.57 -24.29
CA PRO A 29 1.69 -34.63 -22.88
C PRO A 29 0.14 -34.74 -22.75
N PRO A 30 -0.40 -35.82 -22.14
CA PRO A 30 -1.84 -36.01 -21.99
C PRO A 30 -2.38 -35.19 -20.80
N VAL A 31 -2.31 -33.87 -20.89
CA VAL A 31 -2.56 -32.96 -19.77
C VAL A 31 -3.86 -32.20 -19.98
N GLU A 32 -4.82 -32.48 -19.10
CA GLU A 32 -5.99 -31.63 -18.89
C GLU A 32 -5.76 -30.82 -17.60
N TYR A 33 -5.94 -29.50 -17.68
CA TYR A 33 -5.71 -28.60 -16.54
C TYR A 33 -6.79 -27.51 -16.47
N LEU A 34 -6.95 -26.95 -15.28
CA LEU A 34 -7.90 -25.88 -15.00
C LEU A 34 -7.37 -24.54 -15.49
N ASN A 35 -7.80 -24.11 -16.67
CA ASN A 35 -7.48 -22.78 -17.19
C ASN A 35 -8.38 -21.74 -16.54
N ALA A 36 -7.82 -20.85 -15.71
CA ALA A 36 -8.54 -19.87 -14.91
C ALA A 36 -9.49 -18.96 -15.72
N LYS A 37 -9.23 -18.75 -17.02
CA LYS A 37 -10.10 -17.96 -17.93
C LYS A 37 -11.30 -18.73 -18.48
N LEU A 38 -11.24 -20.06 -18.47
CA LEU A 38 -12.24 -20.97 -19.03
C LEU A 38 -12.96 -21.74 -17.91
N LEU A 39 -13.12 -21.10 -16.74
CA LEU A 39 -13.83 -21.65 -15.59
C LEU A 39 -15.21 -21.01 -15.39
N ILE A 40 -16.13 -21.84 -14.91
CA ILE A 40 -17.44 -21.45 -14.37
C ILE A 40 -17.47 -21.83 -12.89
N THR A 41 -18.00 -20.93 -12.06
CA THR A 41 -18.13 -21.10 -10.61
C THR A 41 -19.57 -21.34 -10.17
N ASP A 42 -19.75 -21.74 -8.91
CA ASP A 42 -21.07 -21.88 -8.27
C ASP A 42 -21.95 -20.63 -8.39
N ASP A 43 -21.35 -19.45 -8.43
CA ASP A 43 -22.08 -18.18 -8.49
C ASP A 43 -22.54 -17.85 -9.90
N ASP A 44 -21.71 -18.16 -10.90
CA ASP A 44 -22.06 -17.98 -12.30
C ASP A 44 -23.29 -18.85 -12.63
N ILE A 45 -23.30 -20.11 -12.16
CA ILE A 45 -24.43 -21.03 -12.34
C ILE A 45 -25.69 -20.50 -11.66
N ARG A 46 -25.57 -19.98 -10.43
CA ARG A 46 -26.69 -19.36 -9.71
C ARG A 46 -27.24 -18.12 -10.42
N GLY A 47 -26.39 -17.35 -11.09
CA GLY A 47 -26.79 -16.17 -11.86
C GLY A 47 -27.40 -16.48 -13.23
N MET A 48 -27.09 -17.65 -13.82
CA MET A 48 -27.46 -18.01 -15.19
C MET A 48 -28.78 -18.80 -15.32
N GLY A 49 -29.32 -19.35 -14.24
CA GLY A 49 -30.58 -20.12 -14.30
C GLY A 49 -30.51 -21.30 -15.30
N ASP A 50 -31.52 -21.43 -16.17
CA ASP A 50 -31.63 -22.53 -17.16
C ASP A 50 -30.59 -22.46 -18.30
N ASP A 51 -29.95 -21.30 -18.53
CA ASP A 51 -28.92 -21.14 -19.57
C ASP A 51 -27.56 -21.72 -19.16
N ALA A 52 -27.37 -22.09 -17.89
CA ALA A 52 -26.12 -22.64 -17.37
C ALA A 52 -25.67 -23.91 -18.12
N GLN A 53 -26.63 -24.71 -18.62
CA GLN A 53 -26.35 -25.99 -19.27
C GLN A 53 -25.63 -25.84 -20.62
N LYS A 54 -25.88 -24.74 -21.36
CA LYS A 54 -25.16 -24.41 -22.61
C LYS A 54 -23.73 -23.92 -22.35
N PHE A 55 -23.51 -23.22 -21.24
CA PHE A 55 -22.19 -22.71 -20.88
C PHE A 55 -21.28 -23.82 -20.34
N MET A 56 -21.83 -24.85 -19.71
CA MET A 56 -21.07 -26.02 -19.24
C MET A 56 -20.43 -26.85 -20.37
N GLU A 57 -20.83 -26.69 -21.64
CA GLU A 57 -20.23 -27.44 -22.76
C GLU A 57 -18.81 -26.96 -23.12
N ASN A 58 -18.47 -25.70 -22.84
CA ASN A 58 -17.19 -25.07 -23.22
C ASN A 58 -16.29 -24.70 -22.04
N PHE A 59 -16.76 -24.86 -20.81
CA PHE A 59 -16.09 -24.40 -19.60
C PHE A 59 -16.00 -25.50 -18.55
N GLN A 60 -14.91 -25.51 -17.79
CA GLN A 60 -14.74 -26.43 -16.66
C GLN A 60 -15.34 -25.81 -15.39
N TYR A 61 -15.95 -26.65 -14.55
CA TYR A 61 -16.57 -26.21 -13.30
C TYR A 61 -15.55 -26.20 -12.15
N LEU A 62 -15.50 -25.10 -11.39
CA LEU A 62 -14.73 -24.96 -10.16
C LEU A 62 -15.66 -24.61 -9.00
N ARG A 63 -15.73 -25.51 -8.02
CA ARG A 63 -16.42 -25.24 -6.75
C ARG A 63 -15.62 -24.22 -5.95
N VAL A 64 -16.25 -23.18 -5.41
CA VAL A 64 -15.55 -22.11 -4.68
C VAL A 64 -16.20 -21.82 -3.32
N GLU A 65 -15.41 -21.30 -2.39
CA GLU A 65 -15.84 -20.91 -1.06
C GLU A 65 -15.32 -19.51 -0.66
N ASP A 66 -16.05 -18.85 0.23
CA ASP A 66 -15.69 -17.55 0.80
C ASP A 66 -14.65 -17.71 1.91
N ARG A 67 -13.53 -16.97 1.79
CA ARG A 67 -12.41 -17.02 2.73
C ARG A 67 -11.88 -15.61 3.00
N PRO A 68 -11.89 -15.12 4.27
CA PRO A 68 -11.47 -13.76 4.60
C PRO A 68 -10.03 -13.43 4.17
N GLU A 69 -9.15 -14.43 4.14
CA GLU A 69 -7.74 -14.28 3.77
C GLU A 69 -7.56 -13.88 2.30
N TYR A 70 -8.58 -14.06 1.46
CA TYR A 70 -8.60 -13.74 0.04
C TYR A 70 -9.60 -12.61 -0.29
N GLY A 71 -10.04 -11.86 0.73
CA GLY A 71 -10.95 -10.74 0.56
C GLY A 71 -12.36 -11.18 0.17
N MET A 72 -12.89 -10.69 -0.96
CA MET A 72 -14.19 -11.15 -1.49
C MET A 72 -14.02 -12.12 -2.66
N THR A 73 -12.78 -12.51 -2.98
CA THR A 73 -12.54 -13.48 -4.05
C THR A 73 -12.82 -14.86 -3.49
N ARG A 74 -13.72 -15.58 -4.16
CA ARG A 74 -14.01 -16.97 -3.80
C ARG A 74 -12.95 -17.89 -4.36
N VAL A 75 -12.53 -18.85 -3.56
CA VAL A 75 -11.37 -19.69 -3.84
C VAL A 75 -11.68 -21.17 -3.69
N ASN A 76 -10.86 -22.02 -4.30
CA ASN A 76 -10.86 -23.46 -4.10
C ASN A 76 -9.56 -23.89 -3.41
N LEU A 77 -9.64 -24.32 -2.14
CA LEU A 77 -8.48 -24.78 -1.37
C LEU A 77 -7.96 -26.17 -1.79
N SER A 78 -8.71 -26.92 -2.61
CA SER A 78 -8.32 -28.28 -3.02
C SER A 78 -7.50 -28.32 -4.29
N LEU A 79 -7.62 -27.32 -5.16
CA LEU A 79 -7.04 -27.31 -6.51
C LEU A 79 -6.32 -25.98 -6.75
N SER A 80 -5.34 -25.99 -7.65
CA SER A 80 -4.75 -24.77 -8.21
C SER A 80 -5.30 -24.52 -9.61
N THR A 81 -5.14 -23.30 -10.11
CA THR A 81 -5.60 -22.89 -11.43
C THR A 81 -4.48 -22.20 -12.20
N ILE A 82 -4.57 -22.25 -13.53
CA ILE A 82 -3.51 -21.74 -14.41
C ILE A 82 -4.02 -20.59 -15.25
N HIS A 83 -3.35 -19.46 -15.12
CA HIS A 83 -3.52 -18.30 -15.98
C HIS A 83 -2.54 -18.38 -17.16
N VAL A 84 -3.03 -18.10 -18.36
CA VAL A 84 -2.21 -17.98 -19.57
C VAL A 84 -2.51 -16.63 -20.23
N PRO A 85 -1.50 -15.79 -20.50
CA PRO A 85 -1.69 -14.50 -21.19
C PRO A 85 -2.33 -14.67 -22.56
N THR A 86 -3.09 -13.68 -23.01
CA THR A 86 -3.94 -13.77 -24.21
C THR A 86 -3.15 -14.02 -25.52
N TYR A 87 -1.92 -13.52 -25.62
CA TYR A 87 -1.04 -13.73 -26.78
C TYR A 87 -0.23 -15.04 -26.72
N VAL A 88 -0.29 -15.80 -25.62
CA VAL A 88 0.38 -17.10 -25.50
C VAL A 88 -0.65 -18.20 -25.76
N TYR A 89 -0.40 -19.02 -26.78
CA TYR A 89 -1.31 -20.13 -27.08
C TYR A 89 -1.20 -21.24 -26.02
N HIS A 90 -2.31 -21.51 -25.36
CA HIS A 90 -2.36 -22.35 -24.16
C HIS A 90 -2.14 -23.86 -24.42
N LYS A 91 -2.26 -24.31 -25.67
CA LYS A 91 -1.98 -25.70 -26.08
C LYS A 91 -0.61 -25.88 -26.74
N THR A 92 0.29 -24.89 -26.63
CA THR A 92 1.68 -25.07 -27.07
C THR A 92 2.37 -26.15 -26.26
N LEU A 93 3.28 -26.89 -26.89
CA LEU A 93 4.02 -27.98 -26.24
C LEU A 93 4.77 -27.52 -24.99
N ASP A 94 5.33 -26.30 -25.02
CA ASP A 94 6.05 -25.70 -23.89
C ASP A 94 5.11 -25.39 -22.71
N VAL A 95 3.90 -24.90 -22.97
CA VAL A 95 2.90 -24.65 -21.93
C VAL A 95 2.41 -25.98 -21.36
N LEU A 96 2.03 -26.95 -22.19
CA LEU A 96 1.51 -28.23 -21.71
C LEU A 96 2.54 -29.00 -20.86
N ASN A 97 3.78 -29.10 -21.32
CA ASN A 97 4.86 -29.68 -20.52
C ASN A 97 5.07 -28.88 -19.23
N GLY A 98 5.04 -27.55 -19.32
CA GLY A 98 5.14 -26.64 -18.18
C GLY A 98 4.09 -26.89 -17.10
N VAL A 99 2.84 -27.04 -17.52
CA VAL A 99 1.70 -27.33 -16.66
C VAL A 99 1.84 -28.69 -15.99
N GLN A 100 2.33 -29.70 -16.73
CA GLN A 100 2.48 -31.06 -16.23
C GLN A 100 3.49 -31.15 -15.07
N TRP A 101 4.70 -30.64 -15.27
CA TRP A 101 5.71 -30.75 -14.21
C TRP A 101 5.40 -29.87 -13.00
N THR A 102 4.70 -28.74 -13.21
CA THR A 102 4.28 -27.86 -12.11
C THR A 102 3.11 -28.43 -11.29
N GLU A 103 2.50 -29.54 -11.70
CA GLU A 103 1.46 -30.23 -10.91
C GLU A 103 1.99 -30.71 -9.55
N ALA A 104 3.25 -31.09 -9.49
CA ALA A 104 3.91 -31.48 -8.24
C ALA A 104 3.89 -30.37 -7.17
N LEU A 105 3.76 -29.10 -7.56
CA LEU A 105 3.72 -27.95 -6.64
C LEU A 105 2.42 -27.89 -5.83
N ASP A 106 1.34 -28.52 -6.30
CA ASP A 106 0.05 -28.51 -5.60
C ASP A 106 0.13 -29.12 -4.20
N LYS A 107 1.01 -30.11 -4.03
CA LYS A 107 1.30 -30.69 -2.72
C LYS A 107 1.96 -29.65 -1.80
N THR A 108 3.01 -28.99 -2.28
CA THR A 108 3.73 -27.96 -1.52
C THR A 108 2.84 -26.76 -1.17
N PHE A 109 1.98 -26.34 -2.10
CA PHE A 109 1.02 -25.25 -1.87
C PHE A 109 0.06 -25.57 -0.71
N LYS A 110 -0.47 -26.80 -0.67
CA LYS A 110 -1.35 -27.27 0.40
C LYS A 110 -0.62 -27.36 1.72
N GLU A 111 0.55 -28.00 1.75
CA GLU A 111 1.38 -28.12 2.97
C GLU A 111 1.73 -26.76 3.56
N ASN A 112 2.08 -25.78 2.72
CA ASN A 112 2.36 -24.41 3.17
C ASN A 112 1.11 -23.76 3.81
N LYS A 113 -0.08 -23.97 3.23
CA LYS A 113 -1.35 -23.42 3.75
C LYS A 113 -1.83 -24.14 5.01
N GLU A 114 -1.55 -25.43 5.15
CA GLU A 114 -1.83 -26.20 6.37
C GLU A 114 -0.91 -25.78 7.52
N ASN A 115 0.35 -25.50 7.22
CA ASN A 115 1.31 -24.97 8.19
C ASN A 115 0.99 -23.53 8.62
N ASP A 116 0.36 -22.74 7.74
CA ASP A 116 0.01 -21.35 7.99
C ASP A 116 -1.33 -20.95 7.35
N SER A 117 -2.37 -20.88 8.20
CA SER A 117 -3.72 -20.51 7.77
C SER A 117 -3.81 -19.08 7.23
N ASP A 118 -2.95 -18.16 7.65
CA ASP A 118 -3.04 -16.76 7.21
C ASP A 118 -2.32 -16.51 5.87
N LEU A 119 -1.61 -17.51 5.33
CA LEU A 119 -0.89 -17.38 4.07
C LEU A 119 -1.87 -17.03 2.93
N SER A 120 -1.56 -15.96 2.19
CA SER A 120 -2.39 -15.47 1.08
C SER A 120 -2.10 -16.26 -0.21
N TRP A 121 -2.04 -15.58 -1.36
CA TRP A 121 -1.72 -16.18 -2.65
C TRP A 121 -0.33 -16.80 -2.67
N GLN A 122 -0.24 -17.99 -3.26
CA GLN A 122 1.01 -18.65 -3.63
C GLN A 122 0.97 -18.90 -5.13
N TYR A 123 2.06 -18.62 -5.83
CA TYR A 123 2.08 -18.80 -7.28
C TYR A 123 3.47 -19.10 -7.83
N PHE A 124 3.46 -19.71 -9.01
CA PHE A 124 4.65 -19.92 -9.83
C PHE A 124 4.40 -19.32 -11.21
N GLY A 125 5.17 -18.29 -11.56
CA GLY A 125 5.19 -17.72 -12.90
C GLY A 125 6.25 -18.41 -13.75
N SER A 126 5.87 -18.97 -14.88
CA SER A 126 6.78 -19.66 -15.79
C SER A 126 7.49 -18.70 -16.72
N ALA A 127 8.74 -19.00 -17.08
CA ALA A 127 9.48 -18.29 -18.13
C ALA A 127 8.84 -18.43 -19.53
N VAL A 128 7.92 -19.39 -19.70
CA VAL A 128 7.08 -19.56 -20.90
C VAL A 128 5.93 -18.54 -20.92
N GLY A 129 5.42 -18.12 -19.77
CA GLY A 129 4.39 -17.07 -19.63
C GLY A 129 3.14 -17.46 -18.85
N PHE A 130 2.87 -18.76 -18.66
CA PHE A 130 1.76 -19.18 -17.81
C PHE A 130 2.07 -18.98 -16.32
N MET A 131 1.04 -18.82 -15.50
CA MET A 131 1.14 -18.67 -14.06
C MET A 131 0.22 -19.68 -13.37
N ARG A 132 0.77 -20.53 -12.49
CA ARG A 132 -0.01 -21.42 -11.62
C ARG A 132 -0.28 -20.70 -10.30
N VAL A 133 -1.54 -20.60 -9.90
CA VAL A 133 -1.99 -19.89 -8.70
C VAL A 133 -2.71 -20.85 -7.76
N TYR A 134 -2.39 -20.76 -6.48
CA TYR A 134 -3.06 -21.45 -5.40
C TYR A 134 -3.44 -20.47 -4.28
N PRO A 135 -4.63 -20.60 -3.67
CA PRO A 135 -5.74 -21.50 -4.04
C PRO A 135 -6.31 -21.24 -5.44
N GLY A 136 -7.05 -22.20 -5.98
CA GLY A 136 -7.62 -22.12 -7.32
C GLY A 136 -8.70 -21.06 -7.44
N ILE A 137 -8.68 -20.30 -8.53
CA ILE A 137 -9.62 -19.21 -8.79
C ILE A 137 -10.09 -19.18 -10.25
N LYS A 138 -11.29 -18.64 -10.46
CA LYS A 138 -11.68 -18.10 -11.76
C LYS A 138 -11.00 -16.74 -11.94
N TRP A 139 -10.33 -16.53 -13.07
CA TRP A 139 -9.66 -15.27 -13.34
C TRP A 139 -10.72 -14.15 -13.43
N PRO A 140 -10.56 -13.06 -12.67
CA PRO A 140 -11.52 -11.97 -12.65
C PRO A 140 -11.41 -11.17 -13.95
N LEU A 141 -12.27 -11.50 -14.90
CA LEU A 141 -12.54 -10.67 -16.06
C LEU A 141 -13.59 -9.64 -15.62
N ASN A 142 -13.23 -8.36 -15.58
CA ASN A 142 -14.20 -7.32 -15.28
C ASN A 142 -15.30 -7.34 -16.35
N ASN A 143 -16.56 -7.39 -15.92
CA ASN A 143 -17.73 -7.30 -16.81
C ASN A 143 -17.76 -5.88 -17.44
N ASP A 144 -17.27 -5.79 -18.68
CA ASP A 144 -17.50 -4.80 -19.75
C ASP A 144 -16.24 -4.74 -20.62
N ASP A 145 -16.19 -5.50 -21.71
CA ASP A 145 -15.22 -5.38 -22.83
C ASP A 145 -13.70 -5.29 -22.53
N ARG A 146 -13.25 -5.54 -21.29
CA ARG A 146 -11.84 -5.47 -20.93
C ARG A 146 -11.12 -6.76 -21.27
N ILE A 147 -10.27 -6.67 -22.29
CA ILE A 147 -9.29 -7.70 -22.66
C ILE A 147 -8.33 -7.93 -21.49
N ASP A 148 -8.06 -9.20 -21.15
CA ASP A 148 -7.01 -9.53 -20.17
C ASP A 148 -5.63 -9.20 -20.72
N LEU A 149 -4.99 -8.20 -20.12
CA LEU A 149 -3.63 -7.74 -20.42
C LEU A 149 -2.60 -8.25 -19.42
N TYR A 150 -3.00 -9.10 -18.46
CA TYR A 150 -2.08 -9.60 -17.44
C TYR A 150 -1.07 -10.58 -18.03
N ASP A 151 0.21 -10.34 -17.75
CA ASP A 151 1.30 -11.31 -17.92
C ASP A 151 2.15 -11.29 -16.65
N CYS A 152 2.33 -12.47 -16.04
CA CYS A 152 3.12 -12.63 -14.83
C CYS A 152 4.56 -12.14 -15.01
N ARG A 153 5.13 -12.27 -16.21
CA ARG A 153 6.52 -11.93 -16.50
C ARG A 153 6.80 -10.42 -16.52
N LEU A 154 5.74 -9.61 -16.66
CA LEU A 154 5.80 -8.15 -16.60
C LEU A 154 5.61 -7.60 -15.19
N GLN A 155 5.22 -8.45 -14.24
CA GLN A 155 4.95 -7.99 -12.90
C GLN A 155 6.25 -7.69 -12.15
N GLY A 156 6.18 -6.71 -11.26
CA GLY A 156 7.32 -6.29 -10.45
C GLY A 156 7.95 -7.44 -9.66
N TRP A 157 7.12 -8.34 -9.11
CA TRP A 157 7.60 -9.51 -8.35
C TRP A 157 8.39 -10.49 -9.23
N TYR A 158 7.96 -10.71 -10.48
CA TYR A 158 8.65 -11.61 -11.39
C TYR A 158 9.98 -11.02 -11.84
N ILE A 159 9.98 -9.76 -12.27
CA ILE A 159 11.19 -9.11 -12.79
C ILE A 159 12.25 -8.95 -11.70
N GLN A 160 11.85 -8.51 -10.50
CA GLN A 160 12.76 -8.34 -9.36
C GLN A 160 13.29 -9.68 -8.85
N GLY A 161 12.48 -10.75 -8.87
CA GLY A 161 12.94 -12.09 -8.54
C GLY A 161 13.86 -12.69 -9.60
N ALA A 162 13.59 -12.45 -10.89
CA ALA A 162 14.34 -13.03 -12.00
C ALA A 162 15.66 -12.31 -12.32
N ALA A 163 15.79 -11.02 -12.01
CA ALA A 163 16.97 -10.24 -12.35
C ALA A 163 17.36 -9.24 -11.27
N ALA A 164 18.67 -9.14 -11.02
CA ALA A 164 19.25 -8.10 -10.18
C ALA A 164 19.11 -6.71 -10.83
N PRO A 165 19.13 -5.62 -10.02
CA PRO A 165 19.04 -4.25 -10.53
C PRO A 165 20.04 -3.97 -11.65
N LYS A 166 19.59 -3.15 -12.61
CA LYS A 166 20.32 -2.92 -13.86
C LYS A 166 20.34 -1.45 -14.27
N ASN A 167 21.44 -1.07 -14.91
CA ASN A 167 21.62 0.22 -15.57
C ASN A 167 21.53 0.00 -17.09
N VAL A 168 20.49 0.54 -17.71
CA VAL A 168 20.13 0.28 -19.11
C VAL A 168 20.27 1.55 -19.94
N ILE A 169 21.05 1.51 -21.02
CA ILE A 169 21.03 2.56 -22.04
C ILE A 169 20.30 2.01 -23.25
N ILE A 170 19.24 2.67 -23.67
CA ILE A 170 18.49 2.31 -24.87
C ILE A 170 19.00 3.20 -26.01
N LEU A 171 19.61 2.59 -27.02
CA LEU A 171 19.99 3.23 -28.27
C LEU A 171 18.87 3.03 -29.28
N LEU A 172 18.22 4.13 -29.68
CA LEU A 172 17.13 4.13 -30.66
C LEU A 172 17.61 4.72 -31.99
N ASP A 173 17.65 3.89 -33.02
CA ASP A 173 17.94 4.32 -34.38
C ASP A 173 16.80 5.18 -34.93
N SER A 174 17.12 6.40 -35.36
CA SER A 174 16.20 7.31 -36.02
C SER A 174 16.65 7.74 -37.40
N SER A 175 17.46 6.92 -38.05
CA SER A 175 17.84 7.13 -39.44
C SER A 175 16.65 7.06 -40.39
N GLY A 176 16.83 7.58 -41.61
CA GLY A 176 15.76 7.58 -42.62
C GLY A 176 15.19 6.19 -42.96
N SER A 177 15.93 5.09 -42.75
CA SER A 177 15.45 3.72 -42.99
C SER A 177 14.40 3.24 -41.98
N MET A 178 14.30 3.91 -40.84
CA MET A 178 13.32 3.62 -39.80
C MET A 178 11.95 4.27 -40.07
N THR A 179 11.83 5.10 -41.12
CA THR A 179 10.59 5.82 -41.46
C THR A 179 9.39 4.88 -41.63
N GLY A 180 8.22 5.28 -41.11
CA GLY A 180 6.97 4.55 -41.26
C GLY A 180 6.75 3.47 -40.21
N SER A 181 6.42 2.25 -40.64
CA SER A 181 6.03 1.16 -39.73
C SER A 181 7.16 0.69 -38.80
N ARG A 182 8.42 0.78 -39.23
CA ARG A 182 9.60 0.41 -38.42
C ARG A 182 9.74 1.28 -37.19
N MET A 183 9.61 2.60 -37.32
CA MET A 183 9.64 3.51 -36.17
C MET A 183 8.49 3.21 -35.19
N ILE A 184 7.28 2.93 -35.68
CA ILE A 184 6.14 2.58 -34.79
C ILE A 184 6.44 1.31 -33.99
N ILE A 185 7.00 0.27 -34.63
CA ILE A 185 7.40 -0.97 -33.94
C ILE A 185 8.56 -0.72 -32.98
N ALA A 186 9.53 0.12 -33.36
CA ALA A 186 10.66 0.50 -32.49
C ALA A 186 10.18 1.25 -31.24
N GLN A 187 9.28 2.22 -31.39
CA GLN A 187 8.66 2.95 -30.28
C GLN A 187 7.88 2.01 -29.35
N SER A 188 7.09 1.09 -29.93
CA SER A 188 6.40 0.05 -29.15
C SER A 188 7.38 -0.86 -28.40
N THR A 189 8.48 -1.25 -29.03
CA THR A 189 9.57 -2.03 -28.43
C THR A 189 10.20 -1.30 -27.24
N VAL A 190 10.54 -0.02 -27.41
CA VAL A 190 11.10 0.79 -26.32
C VAL A 190 10.09 0.95 -25.19
N ASN A 191 8.82 1.24 -25.50
CA ASN A 191 7.76 1.33 -24.49
C ASN A 191 7.64 0.04 -23.68
N LYS A 192 7.73 -1.12 -24.35
CA LYS A 192 7.68 -2.43 -23.70
C LYS A 192 8.91 -2.69 -22.84
N ILE A 193 10.10 -2.31 -23.31
CA ILE A 193 11.33 -2.36 -22.50
C ILE A 193 11.15 -1.55 -21.22
N LEU A 194 10.61 -0.32 -21.32
CA LEU A 194 10.36 0.53 -20.15
C LEU A 194 9.38 -0.09 -19.16
N ASP A 195 8.37 -0.83 -19.64
CA ASP A 195 7.44 -1.55 -18.76
C ASP A 195 8.13 -2.68 -17.96
N THR A 196 9.23 -3.24 -18.48
CA THR A 196 10.05 -4.24 -17.76
C THR A 196 11.07 -3.63 -16.77
N LEU A 197 11.19 -2.31 -16.70
CA LEU A 197 12.06 -1.66 -15.73
C LEU A 197 11.35 -1.47 -14.40
N THR A 198 12.06 -1.74 -13.32
CA THR A 198 11.58 -1.65 -11.95
C THR A 198 12.13 -0.38 -11.28
N VAL A 199 11.57 0.02 -10.14
CA VAL A 199 12.05 1.19 -9.37
C VAL A 199 13.51 1.11 -8.91
N ASN A 200 14.10 -0.10 -8.94
CA ASN A 200 15.51 -0.31 -8.61
C ASN A 200 16.46 -0.08 -9.79
N ASP A 201 15.93 0.06 -11.00
CA ASP A 201 16.71 0.18 -12.23
C ASP A 201 16.96 1.65 -12.59
N TYR A 202 18.07 1.88 -13.30
CA TYR A 202 18.37 3.17 -13.89
C TYR A 202 18.42 3.06 -15.39
N PHE A 203 17.97 4.10 -16.09
CA PHE A 203 17.95 4.10 -17.54
C PHE A 203 18.13 5.48 -18.15
N ASN A 204 18.49 5.50 -19.43
CA ASN A 204 18.33 6.66 -20.30
C ASN A 204 18.17 6.19 -21.75
N ILE A 205 17.64 7.05 -22.60
CA ILE A 205 17.35 6.77 -24.00
C ILE A 205 18.11 7.77 -24.86
N ILE A 206 18.98 7.25 -25.71
CA ILE A 206 19.76 8.02 -26.67
C ILE A 206 19.23 7.66 -28.05
N GLN A 207 18.65 8.65 -28.71
CA GLN A 207 18.29 8.58 -30.11
C GLN A 207 19.52 8.91 -30.96
N PHE A 208 19.71 8.25 -32.09
CA PHE A 208 20.81 8.59 -32.98
C PHE A 208 20.40 8.52 -34.45
N ASP A 209 20.80 9.53 -35.19
CA ASP A 209 20.92 9.53 -36.64
C ASP A 209 22.42 9.72 -37.00
N ASP A 210 22.84 10.88 -37.49
CA ASP A 210 24.27 11.21 -37.61
C ASP A 210 24.90 11.63 -36.27
N GLU A 211 24.11 12.15 -35.32
CA GLU A 211 24.58 12.54 -33.99
C GLU A 211 23.69 11.94 -32.88
N PRO A 212 24.28 11.42 -31.78
CA PRO A 212 23.51 10.94 -30.65
C PRO A 212 22.90 12.11 -29.86
N ARG A 213 21.60 12.02 -29.58
CA ARG A 213 20.84 13.00 -28.79
C ARG A 213 20.04 12.27 -27.72
N TYR A 214 20.05 12.82 -26.51
CA TYR A 214 19.16 12.34 -25.46
C TYR A 214 17.72 12.73 -25.79
N VAL A 215 16.78 11.81 -25.56
CA VAL A 215 15.35 12.03 -25.88
C VAL A 215 14.76 13.16 -25.02
N ASP A 216 15.22 13.32 -23.79
CA ASP A 216 14.80 14.41 -22.90
C ASP A 216 16.03 15.24 -22.49
N SER A 217 15.96 16.54 -22.73
CA SER A 217 17.05 17.47 -22.43
C SER A 217 17.33 17.61 -20.93
N CYS A 218 16.34 17.36 -20.08
CA CYS A 218 16.52 17.36 -18.62
C CYS A 218 17.39 16.19 -18.14
N PHE A 219 17.52 15.12 -18.94
CA PHE A 219 18.27 13.92 -18.60
C PHE A 219 19.61 13.81 -19.37
N ASN A 220 20.13 14.93 -19.85
CA ASN A 220 21.39 14.98 -20.56
C ASN A 220 22.54 14.43 -19.70
N ARG A 221 23.24 13.42 -20.23
CA ARG A 221 24.43 12.78 -19.63
C ARG A 221 24.22 12.19 -18.23
N THR A 222 22.99 11.87 -17.85
CA THR A 222 22.67 11.24 -16.56
C THR A 222 21.82 9.99 -16.73
N LEU A 223 22.01 8.99 -15.86
CA LEU A 223 21.08 7.87 -15.78
C LEU A 223 20.00 8.21 -14.76
N VAL A 224 18.74 8.04 -15.11
CA VAL A 224 17.61 8.36 -14.23
C VAL A 224 16.97 7.09 -13.67
N ALA A 225 16.44 7.16 -12.45
CA ALA A 225 15.72 6.05 -11.85
C ALA A 225 14.44 5.74 -12.66
N ALA A 226 14.13 4.45 -12.82
CA ALA A 226 12.97 3.96 -13.57
C ALA A 226 11.65 4.03 -12.79
N ASN A 227 11.42 5.16 -12.12
CA ASN A 227 10.15 5.47 -11.47
C ASN A 227 9.05 5.66 -12.53
N LEU A 228 7.79 5.51 -12.14
CA LEU A 228 6.69 5.58 -13.09
C LEU A 228 6.65 6.93 -13.83
N ASP A 229 6.87 8.03 -13.12
CA ASP A 229 6.85 9.38 -13.71
C ASP A 229 7.93 9.57 -14.77
N ASN A 230 9.17 9.16 -14.47
CA ASN A 230 10.28 9.23 -15.42
C ASN A 230 10.03 8.35 -16.65
N ARG A 231 9.48 7.14 -16.46
CA ARG A 231 9.11 6.26 -17.57
C ARG A 231 8.02 6.87 -18.42
N LEU A 232 6.93 7.38 -17.83
CA LEU A 232 5.84 8.02 -18.56
C LEU A 232 6.29 9.29 -19.29
N ARG A 233 7.17 10.08 -18.68
CA ARG A 233 7.76 11.27 -19.31
C ARG A 233 8.54 10.91 -20.58
N LEU A 234 9.42 9.91 -20.50
CA LEU A 234 10.18 9.46 -21.68
C LEU A 234 9.29 8.77 -22.72
N LYS A 235 8.28 7.99 -22.32
CA LYS A 235 7.28 7.43 -23.24
C LYS A 235 6.56 8.52 -24.05
N LYS A 236 6.23 9.65 -23.42
CA LYS A 236 5.61 10.80 -24.10
C LYS A 236 6.60 11.49 -25.06
N ALA A 237 7.86 11.65 -24.66
CA ALA A 237 8.88 12.31 -25.47
C ALA A 237 9.20 11.55 -26.77
N ILE A 238 9.24 10.21 -26.74
CA ILE A 238 9.52 9.34 -27.90
C ILE A 238 8.52 9.54 -29.06
N LYS A 239 7.27 9.95 -28.76
CA LYS A 239 6.18 10.03 -29.75
C LYS A 239 6.41 11.05 -30.86
N TYR A 240 7.29 12.03 -30.65
CA TYR A 240 7.48 13.18 -31.56
C TYR A 240 8.76 13.10 -32.41
N ASN A 241 9.35 11.91 -32.54
CA ASN A 241 10.64 11.77 -33.22
C ASN A 241 10.49 11.77 -34.74
N GLU A 242 11.14 12.74 -35.39
CA GLU A 242 11.37 12.73 -36.83
C GLU A 242 12.55 11.80 -37.16
N THR A 243 12.48 11.18 -38.35
CA THR A 243 13.56 10.34 -38.88
C THR A 243 14.33 11.13 -39.91
N SER A 244 15.67 11.11 -39.83
CA SER A 244 16.53 11.89 -40.72
C SER A 244 17.90 11.22 -40.86
N ASN A 245 18.63 11.58 -41.92
CA ASN A 245 20.05 11.23 -42.10
C ASN A 245 20.36 9.71 -42.07
N ILE A 246 21.66 9.38 -42.03
CA ILE A 246 22.20 8.02 -41.98
C ILE A 246 22.60 7.72 -40.53
N ALA A 247 22.38 6.48 -40.07
CA ALA A 247 22.70 6.06 -38.71
C ALA A 247 24.22 5.94 -38.47
N ASN A 248 24.74 6.66 -37.47
CA ASN A 248 26.13 6.65 -37.04
C ASN A 248 26.30 5.87 -35.72
N PHE A 249 26.39 4.54 -35.83
CA PHE A 249 26.54 3.65 -34.67
C PHE A 249 27.83 3.90 -33.88
N GLU A 250 28.90 4.38 -34.54
CA GLU A 250 30.17 4.63 -33.86
C GLU A 250 30.03 5.71 -32.79
N LYS A 251 29.42 6.85 -33.14
CA LYS A 251 29.19 7.94 -32.19
C LYS A 251 28.21 7.52 -31.08
N ALA A 252 27.12 6.83 -31.45
CA ALA A 252 26.11 6.37 -30.50
C ALA A 252 26.66 5.39 -29.46
N LEU A 253 27.43 4.37 -29.90
CA LEU A 253 28.05 3.40 -28.99
C LEU A 253 29.10 4.07 -28.09
N LYS A 254 29.91 5.00 -28.62
CA LYS A 254 30.86 5.77 -27.81
C LYS A 254 30.16 6.58 -26.72
N GLU A 255 29.10 7.31 -27.06
CA GLU A 255 28.35 8.11 -26.09
C GLU A 255 27.74 7.21 -24.99
N ALA A 256 27.19 6.04 -25.35
CA ALA A 256 26.69 5.09 -24.35
C ALA A 256 27.77 4.59 -23.39
N PHE A 257 28.95 4.24 -23.89
CA PHE A 257 30.07 3.81 -23.03
C PHE A 257 30.62 4.96 -22.18
N MET A 258 30.67 6.18 -22.72
CA MET A 258 31.07 7.37 -21.98
C MET A 258 30.09 7.68 -20.85
N LEU A 259 28.78 7.59 -21.10
CA LEU A 259 27.75 7.77 -20.07
C LEU A 259 27.94 6.78 -18.91
N PHE A 260 28.16 5.48 -19.21
CA PHE A 260 28.45 4.51 -18.14
C PHE A 260 29.74 4.82 -17.38
N SER A 261 30.75 5.36 -18.04
CA SER A 261 32.01 5.75 -17.41
C SER A 261 31.83 6.94 -16.46
N ASP A 262 31.09 7.96 -16.88
CA ASP A 262 30.86 9.17 -16.09
C ASP A 262 30.03 8.89 -14.84
N GLN A 263 29.02 8.02 -14.96
CA GLN A 263 28.17 7.64 -13.82
C GLN A 263 28.94 6.86 -12.73
N ASN A 264 29.93 6.05 -13.09
CA ASN A 264 30.75 5.34 -12.11
C ASN A 264 31.64 6.29 -11.29
N LYS A 265 31.91 7.51 -11.77
CA LYS A 265 32.69 8.52 -11.02
C LYS A 265 31.83 9.28 -10.01
N ILE A 266 30.53 9.42 -10.29
CA ILE A 266 29.58 10.17 -9.47
C ILE A 266 29.06 9.29 -8.32
N ASN A 267 28.69 8.05 -8.65
CA ASN A 267 28.15 7.10 -7.68
C ASN A 267 29.17 5.98 -7.42
N ASN A 268 29.74 5.95 -6.21
CA ASN A 268 30.55 4.81 -5.73
C ASN A 268 29.73 3.49 -5.65
N GLU A 269 28.41 3.58 -5.80
CA GLU A 269 27.49 2.44 -5.84
C GLU A 269 27.19 2.00 -7.28
N THR A 270 28.04 1.19 -7.91
CA THR A 270 27.68 0.53 -9.17
C THR A 270 28.05 -0.95 -9.19
N CYS A 271 27.45 -1.73 -8.29
CA CYS A 271 27.52 -3.21 -8.33
C CYS A 271 26.45 -3.84 -9.28
N CYS A 272 25.82 -3.05 -10.14
CA CYS A 272 24.66 -3.48 -10.92
C CYS A 272 25.01 -3.95 -12.35
N ASN A 273 24.13 -4.78 -12.93
CA ASN A 273 24.23 -5.23 -14.32
C ASN A 273 24.17 -4.03 -15.27
N LYS A 274 25.11 -3.92 -16.22
CA LYS A 274 25.11 -2.87 -17.25
C LYS A 274 24.67 -3.45 -18.58
N ALA A 275 23.70 -2.80 -19.23
CA ALA A 275 23.16 -3.26 -20.51
C ALA A 275 22.96 -2.11 -21.50
N ILE A 276 23.32 -2.34 -22.75
CA ILE A 276 22.93 -1.49 -23.88
C ILE A 276 21.90 -2.26 -24.69
N MET A 277 20.73 -1.66 -24.89
CA MET A 277 19.66 -2.19 -25.74
C MET A 277 19.66 -1.40 -27.03
N LEU A 278 20.04 -2.03 -28.15
CA LEU A 278 20.16 -1.38 -29.45
C LEU A 278 18.94 -1.72 -30.30
N VAL A 279 18.11 -0.72 -30.62
CA VAL A 279 16.89 -0.87 -31.44
C VAL A 279 17.15 -0.26 -32.81
N THR A 280 17.21 -1.09 -33.86
CA THR A 280 17.58 -0.68 -35.22
C THR A 280 17.02 -1.65 -36.28
N ASP A 281 16.97 -1.25 -37.54
CA ASP A 281 16.65 -2.13 -38.67
C ASP A 281 17.87 -2.84 -39.28
N GLY A 282 19.09 -2.53 -38.82
CA GLY A 282 20.31 -3.22 -39.27
C GLY A 282 21.59 -2.61 -38.71
N ALA A 283 22.73 -3.23 -38.99
CA ALA A 283 24.03 -2.61 -38.73
C ALA A 283 24.99 -2.91 -39.89
N PRO A 284 25.71 -1.90 -40.41
CA PRO A 284 26.59 -2.10 -41.56
C PRO A 284 27.85 -2.90 -41.21
N GLU A 285 28.35 -2.77 -39.97
CA GLU A 285 29.56 -3.43 -39.48
C GLU A 285 29.37 -3.98 -38.05
N ASN A 286 30.33 -4.77 -37.58
CA ASN A 286 30.33 -5.33 -36.22
C ASN A 286 30.95 -4.42 -35.15
N TYR A 287 31.60 -3.32 -35.55
CA TYR A 287 32.24 -2.33 -34.66
C TYR A 287 33.15 -2.94 -33.57
N GLU A 288 33.84 -4.05 -33.88
CA GLU A 288 34.67 -4.82 -32.94
C GLU A 288 35.64 -3.95 -32.14
N TRP A 289 36.28 -2.98 -32.80
CA TRP A 289 37.28 -2.11 -32.19
C TRP A 289 36.71 -1.24 -31.06
N ILE A 290 35.42 -0.86 -31.11
CA ILE A 290 34.76 -0.09 -30.04
C ILE A 290 34.61 -0.99 -28.81
N PHE A 291 34.14 -2.21 -29.00
CA PHE A 291 33.99 -3.17 -27.91
C PHE A 291 35.34 -3.53 -27.30
N ASN A 292 36.38 -3.70 -28.12
CA ASN A 292 37.73 -3.96 -27.63
C ASN A 292 38.29 -2.80 -26.78
N LYS A 293 38.02 -1.56 -27.17
CA LYS A 293 38.51 -0.37 -26.45
C LYS A 293 37.73 -0.06 -25.17
N TYR A 294 36.40 -0.14 -25.22
CA TYR A 294 35.53 0.37 -24.15
C TYR A 294 34.91 -0.72 -23.26
N ASN A 295 34.80 -1.96 -23.74
CA ASN A 295 34.05 -3.02 -23.05
C ASN A 295 34.89 -4.24 -22.65
N TRP A 296 35.86 -4.65 -23.48
CA TRP A 296 36.69 -5.83 -23.24
C TRP A 296 37.98 -5.42 -22.51
N LYS A 297 38.25 -6.04 -21.35
CA LYS A 297 39.48 -5.77 -20.59
C LYS A 297 40.69 -6.49 -21.21
N PRO A 298 41.86 -5.82 -21.37
CA PRO A 298 43.00 -6.36 -22.12
C PRO A 298 43.77 -7.52 -21.45
N ASN A 299 43.61 -7.77 -20.14
CA ASN A 299 44.50 -8.67 -19.37
C ASN A 299 43.93 -10.04 -18.97
N SER A 300 42.89 -10.58 -19.62
CA SER A 300 42.33 -11.90 -19.26
C SER A 300 42.55 -12.94 -20.36
N THR A 301 43.54 -13.82 -20.17
CA THR A 301 43.86 -14.98 -21.03
C THR A 301 42.81 -16.09 -21.02
N THR A 302 41.77 -15.98 -20.18
CA THR A 302 40.62 -16.90 -20.13
C THR A 302 39.32 -16.11 -20.16
N LYS A 303 38.40 -16.49 -21.07
CA LYS A 303 37.00 -16.00 -21.24
C LYS A 303 36.81 -14.48 -21.02
N ARG A 304 36.80 -13.71 -22.12
CA ARG A 304 36.47 -12.26 -22.21
C ARG A 304 35.66 -11.75 -21.00
N ASN A 305 36.30 -10.97 -20.13
CA ASN A 305 35.65 -10.29 -19.01
C ASN A 305 34.92 -9.04 -19.55
N VAL A 306 33.67 -9.24 -19.95
CA VAL A 306 32.78 -8.21 -20.52
C VAL A 306 32.06 -7.48 -19.39
N ASN A 307 32.13 -6.15 -19.39
CA ASN A 307 31.52 -5.31 -18.35
C ASN A 307 30.07 -4.94 -18.68
N VAL A 308 29.77 -4.68 -19.96
CA VAL A 308 28.47 -4.23 -20.46
C VAL A 308 27.90 -5.26 -21.44
N ARG A 309 26.67 -5.70 -21.21
CA ARG A 309 25.97 -6.64 -22.10
C ARG A 309 25.23 -5.90 -23.21
N ILE A 310 25.24 -6.43 -24.42
CA ILE A 310 24.62 -5.78 -25.59
C ILE A 310 23.43 -6.61 -26.07
N PHE A 311 22.26 -5.99 -26.17
CA PHE A 311 21.01 -6.61 -26.61
C PHE A 311 20.47 -5.92 -27.87
N PRO A 312 20.80 -6.42 -29.07
CA PRO A 312 20.27 -5.91 -30.32
C PRO A 312 18.85 -6.41 -30.59
N TYR A 313 17.95 -5.48 -30.82
CA TYR A 313 16.59 -5.67 -31.31
C TYR A 313 16.54 -5.23 -32.78
N LEU A 314 16.42 -6.21 -33.67
CA LEU A 314 16.28 -5.98 -35.08
C LEU A 314 14.81 -5.74 -35.43
N ILE A 315 14.50 -4.60 -36.05
CA ILE A 315 13.14 -4.18 -36.39
C ILE A 315 12.87 -4.34 -37.88
N GLY A 316 11.76 -5.02 -38.22
CA GLY A 316 11.24 -5.08 -39.58
C GLY A 316 11.17 -6.49 -40.17
N ARG A 317 10.29 -6.65 -41.16
CA ARG A 317 10.04 -7.93 -41.86
C ARG A 317 11.09 -8.24 -42.94
N GLU A 318 11.55 -7.20 -43.62
CA GLU A 318 12.52 -7.27 -44.71
C GLU A 318 13.92 -7.01 -44.15
N VAL A 319 14.67 -8.08 -43.88
CA VAL A 319 16.01 -8.00 -43.31
C VAL A 319 17.03 -8.55 -44.31
N SER A 320 17.97 -7.71 -44.72
CA SER A 320 18.98 -8.03 -45.73
C SER A 320 20.25 -8.71 -45.18
N ASP A 321 20.62 -8.50 -43.90
CA ASP A 321 21.68 -9.26 -43.20
C ASP A 321 21.59 -9.06 -41.67
N ASN A 322 21.52 -10.14 -40.88
CA ASN A 322 21.48 -10.08 -39.40
C ASN A 322 22.77 -10.57 -38.71
N ARG A 323 23.80 -10.93 -39.49
CA ARG A 323 25.04 -11.53 -38.96
C ARG A 323 25.78 -10.60 -38.00
N GLN A 324 25.84 -9.31 -38.33
CA GLN A 324 26.57 -8.33 -37.52
C GLN A 324 25.92 -8.13 -36.14
N LEU A 325 24.60 -7.97 -36.08
CA LEU A 325 23.85 -7.84 -34.82
C LEU A 325 23.95 -9.11 -33.96
N ARG A 326 23.85 -10.29 -34.57
CA ARG A 326 24.06 -11.56 -33.86
C ARG A 326 25.46 -11.68 -33.28
N TRP A 327 26.48 -11.28 -34.05
CA TRP A 327 27.86 -11.26 -33.58
C TRP A 327 28.04 -10.28 -32.41
N MET A 328 27.50 -9.07 -32.50
CA MET A 328 27.56 -8.06 -31.43
C MET A 328 26.96 -8.58 -30.13
N ALA A 329 25.81 -9.26 -30.20
CA ALA A 329 25.17 -9.88 -29.04
C ALA A 329 26.04 -10.99 -28.43
N GLY A 330 26.51 -11.93 -29.27
CA GLY A 330 27.31 -13.07 -28.82
C GLY A 330 28.67 -12.68 -28.24
N ALA A 331 29.36 -11.72 -28.86
CA ALA A 331 30.67 -11.26 -28.40
C ALA A 331 30.60 -10.53 -27.05
N ASN A 332 29.44 -9.95 -26.70
CA ASN A 332 29.22 -9.17 -25.49
C ASN A 332 28.27 -9.84 -24.48
N LYS A 333 28.10 -11.17 -24.51
CA LYS A 333 27.27 -11.94 -23.55
C LYS A 333 25.82 -11.43 -23.40
N GLY A 334 25.24 -10.94 -24.49
CA GLY A 334 23.85 -10.54 -24.57
C GLY A 334 23.00 -11.52 -25.38
N PHE A 335 21.90 -11.01 -25.94
CA PHE A 335 20.94 -11.80 -26.70
C PHE A 335 20.45 -11.02 -27.90
N TYR A 336 20.28 -11.70 -29.03
CA TYR A 336 19.74 -11.13 -30.26
C TYR A 336 18.25 -11.44 -30.36
N THR A 337 17.44 -10.42 -30.62
CA THR A 337 15.99 -10.55 -30.80
C THR A 337 15.57 -9.93 -32.12
N HIS A 338 14.71 -10.63 -32.87
CA HIS A 338 14.10 -10.12 -34.09
C HIS A 338 12.62 -9.80 -33.84
N ILE A 339 12.19 -8.61 -34.23
CA ILE A 339 10.83 -8.11 -34.04
C ILE A 339 10.30 -7.70 -35.43
N SER A 340 9.39 -8.51 -35.95
CA SER A 340 8.77 -8.28 -37.27
C SER A 340 7.43 -7.56 -37.16
N THR A 341 6.70 -7.78 -36.07
CA THR A 341 5.36 -7.23 -35.85
C THR A 341 5.17 -6.66 -34.44
N LEU A 342 4.08 -5.93 -34.23
CA LEU A 342 3.70 -5.45 -32.90
C LEU A 342 3.35 -6.58 -31.92
N ALA A 343 2.90 -7.74 -32.40
CA ALA A 343 2.64 -8.89 -31.54
C ALA A 343 3.94 -9.50 -31.02
N ASP A 344 4.99 -9.55 -31.85
CA ASP A 344 6.31 -10.08 -31.47
C ASP A 344 6.95 -9.24 -30.34
N VAL A 345 6.61 -7.94 -30.26
CA VAL A 345 7.06 -7.04 -29.19
C VAL A 345 6.65 -7.58 -27.81
N GLU A 346 5.38 -8.00 -27.69
CA GLU A 346 4.81 -8.48 -26.43
C GLU A 346 5.49 -9.78 -25.96
N GLU A 347 5.84 -10.65 -26.90
CA GLU A 347 6.41 -11.97 -26.60
C GLU A 347 7.93 -11.93 -26.39
N HIS A 348 8.67 -11.22 -27.25
CA HIS A 348 10.12 -11.40 -27.34
C HIS A 348 10.95 -10.38 -26.58
N VAL A 349 10.42 -9.19 -26.29
CA VAL A 349 11.19 -8.12 -25.59
C VAL A 349 11.71 -8.60 -24.25
N GLN A 350 10.94 -9.40 -23.51
CA GLN A 350 11.30 -9.83 -22.16
C GLN A 350 12.42 -10.88 -22.11
N ASN A 351 12.82 -11.45 -23.25
CA ASN A 351 13.81 -12.53 -23.29
C ASN A 351 15.19 -12.13 -22.72
N TYR A 352 15.54 -10.84 -22.70
CA TYR A 352 16.79 -10.39 -22.10
C TYR A 352 16.87 -10.72 -20.59
N VAL A 353 15.73 -10.78 -19.88
CA VAL A 353 15.66 -11.13 -18.46
C VAL A 353 16.23 -12.53 -18.22
N LYS A 354 15.95 -13.48 -19.13
CA LYS A 354 16.50 -14.85 -19.06
C LYS A 354 18.03 -14.83 -19.04
N VAL A 355 18.67 -13.97 -19.83
CA VAL A 355 20.14 -13.84 -19.86
C VAL A 355 20.69 -13.09 -18.66
N LEU A 356 19.98 -12.09 -18.15
CA LEU A 356 20.37 -11.36 -16.94
C LEU A 356 20.21 -12.20 -15.66
N SER A 357 19.36 -13.22 -15.68
CA SER A 357 19.14 -14.13 -14.56
C SER A 357 20.27 -15.15 -14.35
N GLN A 358 21.03 -15.49 -15.41
CA GLN A 358 22.03 -16.57 -15.38
C GLN A 358 23.11 -16.42 -14.28
N PRO A 359 23.64 -15.21 -13.96
CA PRO A 359 24.58 -15.06 -12.86
C PRO A 359 24.02 -15.41 -11.48
N LEU A 360 22.70 -15.26 -11.28
CA LEU A 360 22.01 -15.57 -10.03
C LEU A 360 21.88 -17.07 -9.78
N ALA A 361 21.94 -17.88 -10.84
CA ALA A 361 21.79 -19.32 -10.76
C ALA A 361 23.04 -20.05 -10.27
N LYS A 362 24.17 -19.36 -10.17
CA LYS A 362 25.44 -19.98 -9.77
C LYS A 362 25.38 -20.42 -8.31
N PRO A 363 25.88 -21.62 -7.95
CA PRO A 363 25.88 -22.11 -6.56
C PRO A 363 26.61 -21.20 -5.56
N SER A 364 27.57 -20.40 -6.04
CA SER A 364 28.28 -19.39 -5.23
C SER A 364 27.46 -18.12 -4.95
N ALA A 365 26.30 -17.96 -5.58
CA ALA A 365 25.41 -16.84 -5.35
C ALA A 365 24.61 -17.07 -4.05
N HIS A 366 24.43 -16.02 -3.26
CA HIS A 366 23.54 -16.07 -2.11
C HIS A 366 22.09 -16.24 -2.59
N THR A 367 21.27 -16.96 -1.82
CA THR A 367 19.83 -17.12 -2.11
C THR A 367 19.19 -15.76 -2.36
N HIS A 368 18.68 -15.56 -3.58
CA HIS A 368 18.12 -14.29 -4.02
C HIS A 368 16.64 -14.23 -3.68
N ILE A 369 16.32 -13.79 -2.47
CA ILE A 369 14.95 -13.51 -2.03
C ILE A 369 14.70 -12.01 -2.15
N MET A 370 13.70 -11.64 -2.94
CA MET A 370 13.39 -10.24 -3.23
C MET A 370 11.97 -9.88 -2.78
N TRP A 371 11.84 -8.70 -2.18
CA TRP A 371 10.55 -8.12 -1.79
C TRP A 371 10.19 -6.97 -2.72
N THR A 372 8.96 -6.95 -3.19
CA THR A 372 8.46 -5.82 -3.98
C THR A 372 8.03 -4.65 -3.08
N PRO A 373 8.01 -3.42 -3.61
CA PRO A 373 7.21 -2.34 -3.05
C PRO A 373 5.72 -2.73 -2.97
N VAL A 374 4.94 -1.88 -2.29
CA VAL A 374 3.48 -2.06 -2.21
C VAL A 374 2.85 -1.96 -3.59
N TYR A 375 1.92 -2.86 -3.89
CA TYR A 375 1.16 -2.83 -5.14
C TYR A 375 -0.26 -3.40 -4.95
N ALA A 376 -1.12 -3.15 -5.93
CA ALA A 376 -2.50 -3.64 -5.97
C ALA A 376 -2.58 -5.16 -6.12
N ASP A 377 -3.41 -5.85 -5.33
CA ASP A 377 -3.69 -7.27 -5.59
C ASP A 377 -4.37 -7.44 -6.97
N PHE A 378 -3.59 -7.90 -7.96
CA PHE A 378 -4.04 -8.11 -9.33
C PHE A 378 -4.79 -9.43 -9.52
N ILE A 379 -4.69 -10.36 -8.56
CA ILE A 379 -5.40 -11.64 -8.57
C ILE A 379 -6.85 -11.44 -8.10
N ALA A 380 -7.07 -10.42 -7.26
CA ALA A 380 -8.39 -9.96 -6.81
C ALA A 380 -8.59 -8.46 -7.12
N PRO A 381 -8.54 -8.03 -8.39
CA PRO A 381 -8.61 -6.63 -8.76
C PRO A 381 -10.00 -6.09 -8.41
N LYS A 382 -10.06 -5.26 -7.39
CA LYS A 382 -11.22 -4.42 -7.11
C LYS A 382 -10.84 -2.97 -7.33
N THR A 383 -11.68 -2.27 -8.07
CA THR A 383 -11.43 -0.90 -8.51
C THR A 383 -11.95 0.15 -7.53
N THR A 384 -12.67 -0.24 -6.47
CA THR A 384 -13.22 0.72 -5.51
C THR A 384 -12.29 0.94 -4.33
N GLU A 385 -12.21 2.21 -3.89
CA GLU A 385 -11.41 2.69 -2.75
C GLU A 385 -11.64 1.85 -1.47
N GLN A 386 -12.87 1.40 -1.25
CA GLN A 386 -13.26 0.68 -0.03
C GLN A 386 -12.80 -0.78 0.01
N ASN A 387 -12.48 -1.40 -1.14
CA ASN A 387 -12.29 -2.85 -1.23
C ASN A 387 -10.97 -3.26 -1.88
N MET A 388 -10.13 -2.32 -2.30
CA MET A 388 -8.83 -2.61 -2.89
C MET A 388 -7.85 -3.08 -1.82
N ARG A 389 -7.23 -4.23 -2.09
CA ARG A 389 -6.23 -4.80 -1.21
C ARG A 389 -4.83 -4.46 -1.71
N LEU A 390 -4.01 -3.91 -0.81
CA LEU A 390 -2.60 -3.68 -1.06
C LEU A 390 -1.77 -4.85 -0.53
N VAL A 391 -0.80 -5.28 -1.33
CA VAL A 391 0.09 -6.39 -1.03
C VAL A 391 1.54 -6.00 -1.29
N THR A 392 2.46 -6.68 -0.61
CA THR A 392 3.88 -6.78 -0.97
C THR A 392 4.20 -8.24 -1.17
N SER A 393 5.12 -8.56 -2.07
CA SER A 393 5.33 -9.95 -2.46
C SER A 393 6.78 -10.37 -2.34
N VAL A 394 6.95 -11.59 -1.90
CA VAL A 394 8.26 -12.25 -1.77
C VAL A 394 8.43 -13.15 -2.96
N SER A 395 9.58 -13.03 -3.63
CA SER A 395 9.86 -13.77 -4.86
C SER A 395 11.24 -14.42 -4.83
N MET A 396 11.36 -15.56 -5.50
CA MET A 396 12.62 -16.28 -5.69
C MET A 396 12.66 -16.92 -7.09
N PRO A 397 13.78 -16.78 -7.82
CA PRO A 397 13.92 -17.41 -9.13
C PRO A 397 14.15 -18.92 -8.98
N VAL A 398 13.65 -19.68 -9.96
CA VAL A 398 13.76 -21.14 -10.04
C VAL A 398 14.56 -21.50 -11.29
N PHE A 399 15.64 -22.28 -11.13
CA PHE A 399 16.54 -22.60 -12.22
C PHE A 399 16.53 -24.09 -12.59
N ASN A 400 16.88 -24.38 -13.84
CA ASN A 400 17.11 -25.75 -14.29
C ASN A 400 18.45 -26.26 -13.73
N THR A 401 18.38 -27.32 -12.92
CA THR A 401 19.55 -27.92 -12.27
C THR A 401 19.97 -29.28 -12.85
N LYS A 402 19.43 -29.71 -14.01
CA LYS A 402 19.73 -31.02 -14.62
C LYS A 402 21.17 -31.16 -15.13
N ASN A 403 21.68 -30.13 -15.81
CA ASN A 403 23.00 -30.15 -16.46
C ASN A 403 23.94 -29.12 -15.82
N THR A 404 24.38 -29.40 -14.59
CA THR A 404 25.35 -28.54 -13.88
C THR A 404 26.75 -28.56 -14.51
N SER A 405 27.07 -29.56 -15.34
CA SER A 405 28.40 -29.76 -15.93
C SER A 405 28.84 -28.69 -16.94
N ASN A 406 27.90 -27.95 -17.55
CA ASN A 406 28.18 -26.95 -18.60
C ASN A 406 27.98 -25.49 -18.17
N ASP A 407 27.71 -25.21 -16.88
CA ASP A 407 27.30 -23.87 -16.40
C ASP A 407 26.08 -23.27 -17.14
N ASP A 408 25.24 -24.11 -17.78
CA ASP A 408 24.07 -23.68 -18.54
C ASP A 408 22.82 -23.67 -17.67
N TYR A 409 22.75 -22.65 -16.80
CA TYR A 409 21.60 -22.45 -15.93
C TYR A 409 20.49 -21.67 -16.66
N LYS A 410 19.38 -22.36 -16.95
CA LYS A 410 18.20 -21.75 -17.58
C LYS A 410 17.15 -21.41 -16.52
N LEU A 411 16.60 -20.20 -16.57
CA LEU A 411 15.46 -19.80 -15.75
C LEU A 411 14.20 -20.60 -16.16
N LEU A 412 13.62 -21.32 -15.20
CA LEU A 412 12.34 -22.01 -15.37
C LEU A 412 11.17 -21.08 -15.08
N GLY A 413 11.32 -20.20 -14.09
CA GLY A 413 10.30 -19.27 -13.66
C GLY A 413 10.65 -18.60 -12.33
N VAL A 414 9.66 -17.98 -11.70
CA VAL A 414 9.78 -17.32 -10.39
C VAL A 414 8.64 -17.81 -9.51
N ALA A 415 9.00 -18.28 -8.31
CA ALA A 415 8.05 -18.60 -7.25
C ALA A 415 7.77 -17.33 -6.44
N GLY A 416 6.50 -17.11 -6.07
CA GLY A 416 6.10 -15.93 -5.32
C GLY A 416 4.94 -16.16 -4.37
N THR A 417 4.84 -15.30 -3.35
CA THR A 417 3.74 -15.28 -2.38
C THR A 417 3.47 -13.85 -1.95
N ASP A 418 2.18 -13.54 -1.79
CA ASP A 418 1.73 -12.20 -1.41
C ASP A 418 1.55 -12.10 0.10
N VAL A 419 1.96 -10.95 0.65
CA VAL A 419 1.75 -10.55 2.03
C VAL A 419 0.86 -9.30 2.02
N PRO A 420 -0.40 -9.42 2.45
CA PRO A 420 -1.29 -8.28 2.61
C PRO A 420 -0.71 -7.26 3.60
N ILE A 421 -0.73 -5.98 3.22
CA ILE A 421 -0.23 -4.91 4.09
C ILE A 421 -1.01 -4.85 5.41
N GLU A 422 -2.30 -5.17 5.38
CA GLU A 422 -3.15 -5.26 6.56
C GLU A 422 -2.63 -6.29 7.57
N GLN A 423 -2.09 -7.42 7.12
CA GLN A 423 -1.50 -8.43 8.03
C GLN A 423 -0.25 -7.89 8.73
N ILE A 424 0.56 -7.08 8.03
CA ILE A 424 1.73 -6.42 8.61
C ILE A 424 1.27 -5.38 9.65
N TYR A 425 0.28 -4.58 9.29
CA TYR A 425 -0.28 -3.54 10.16
C TYR A 425 -0.93 -4.11 11.42
N ASN A 426 -1.63 -5.25 11.32
CA ASN A 426 -2.28 -5.93 12.44
C ASN A 426 -1.30 -6.55 13.46
N LEU A 427 -0.01 -6.64 13.13
CA LEU A 427 1.03 -7.08 14.07
C LEU A 427 1.54 -5.95 14.96
N LEU A 428 1.17 -4.70 14.66
CA LEU A 428 1.52 -3.56 15.49
C LEU A 428 0.62 -3.54 16.75
N PRO A 429 1.19 -3.36 17.95
CA PRO A 429 0.41 -3.28 19.17
C PRO A 429 -0.27 -1.90 19.27
N LYS A 430 -1.43 -1.75 18.60
CA LYS A 430 -2.20 -0.48 18.56
C LYS A 430 -2.44 0.11 19.95
N HIS A 431 -2.80 -0.74 20.91
CA HIS A 431 -3.05 -0.36 22.30
C HIS A 431 -1.81 0.20 23.02
N ALA A 432 -0.60 -0.24 22.65
CA ALA A 432 0.65 0.20 23.26
C ALA A 432 1.18 1.49 22.61
N ILE A 433 0.84 1.72 21.34
CA ILE A 433 1.15 2.96 20.62
C ILE A 433 0.30 4.12 21.16
N GLY A 434 -0.98 3.84 21.47
CA GLY A 434 -1.90 4.81 22.06
C GLY A 434 -2.50 5.80 21.06
N VAL A 435 -3.32 6.72 21.57
CA VAL A 435 -4.01 7.76 20.78
C VAL A 435 -3.01 8.67 20.08
N HIS A 436 -3.27 9.00 18.81
CA HIS A 436 -2.40 9.81 17.93
C HIS A 436 -1.00 9.24 17.67
N GLY A 437 -0.59 8.16 18.34
CA GLY A 437 0.60 7.41 17.99
C GLY A 437 0.32 6.54 16.77
N TYR A 438 1.33 6.29 15.97
CA TYR A 438 1.23 5.41 14.81
C TYR A 438 2.57 4.78 14.49
N ALA A 439 2.56 3.84 13.56
CA ALA A 439 3.78 3.30 12.98
C ALA A 439 3.68 3.38 11.46
N PHE A 440 4.84 3.42 10.83
CA PHE A 440 4.97 3.32 9.38
C PHE A 440 6.24 2.57 9.04
N ALA A 441 6.28 2.02 7.83
CA ALA A 441 7.48 1.38 7.32
C ALA A 441 7.83 1.92 5.94
N ILE A 442 9.12 1.97 5.65
CA ILE A 442 9.66 2.34 4.35
C ILE A 442 10.55 1.24 3.79
N THR A 443 10.66 1.21 2.46
CA THR A 443 11.60 0.35 1.73
C THR A 443 13.02 0.94 1.77
N LYS A 444 14.03 0.13 1.39
CA LYS A 444 15.40 0.61 1.15
C LYS A 444 15.55 1.65 0.02
N LYS A 445 14.47 2.00 -0.67
CA LYS A 445 14.45 3.06 -1.67
C LYS A 445 13.75 4.34 -1.19
N GLY A 446 13.26 4.37 0.05
CA GLY A 446 12.52 5.51 0.61
C GLY A 446 11.01 5.42 0.44
N TYR A 447 10.51 4.51 -0.40
CA TYR A 447 9.06 4.39 -0.61
C TYR A 447 8.32 3.86 0.62
N VAL A 448 7.17 4.45 0.89
CA VAL A 448 6.26 4.05 1.96
C VAL A 448 5.65 2.68 1.67
N LEU A 449 5.84 1.74 2.60
CA LEU A 449 5.19 0.42 2.57
C LEU A 449 3.78 0.50 3.16
N PHE A 450 3.65 1.16 4.31
CA PHE A 450 2.37 1.51 4.93
C PHE A 450 2.54 2.75 5.81
N HIS A 451 1.52 3.58 5.85
CA HIS A 451 1.43 4.78 6.70
C HIS A 451 -0.05 5.13 6.89
N PRO A 452 -0.50 5.69 8.04
CA PRO A 452 -1.91 6.06 8.23
C PRO A 452 -2.44 7.03 7.16
N ASP A 453 -1.61 8.01 6.77
CA ASP A 453 -1.94 9.00 5.74
C ASP A 453 -1.62 8.52 4.30
N PHE A 454 -1.34 7.23 4.08
CA PHE A 454 -1.09 6.69 2.74
C PHE A 454 -2.37 6.68 1.89
N ARG A 455 -2.38 7.42 0.77
CA ARG A 455 -3.56 7.63 -0.08
C ARG A 455 -3.31 7.14 -1.50
N PRO A 456 -3.61 5.87 -1.79
CA PRO A 456 -3.40 5.30 -3.11
C PRO A 456 -4.43 5.80 -4.15
N PHE A 457 -5.56 6.34 -3.73
CA PHE A 457 -6.63 6.82 -4.62
C PHE A 457 -6.69 8.34 -4.75
N GLU A 458 -7.14 8.80 -5.90
CA GLU A 458 -7.50 10.18 -6.20
C GLU A 458 -8.80 10.19 -7.02
N ASN A 459 -9.83 10.89 -6.54
CA ASN A 459 -11.15 10.96 -7.20
C ASN A 459 -11.81 9.59 -7.48
N GLY A 460 -11.53 8.58 -6.65
CA GLY A 460 -12.03 7.21 -6.82
C GLY A 460 -11.24 6.36 -7.81
N GLU A 461 -10.20 6.92 -8.45
CA GLU A 461 -9.29 6.18 -9.32
C GLU A 461 -7.96 5.93 -8.61
N LEU A 462 -7.32 4.79 -8.92
CA LEU A 462 -6.00 4.47 -8.40
C LEU A 462 -4.98 5.44 -8.99
N LYS A 463 -4.24 6.17 -8.14
CA LYS A 463 -3.14 7.03 -8.60
C LYS A 463 -2.15 6.20 -9.38
N THR A 464 -1.56 6.76 -10.42
CA THR A 464 -0.57 6.03 -11.23
C THR A 464 0.65 5.66 -10.39
N ASN A 465 1.17 6.60 -9.60
CA ASN A 465 2.42 6.49 -8.82
C ASN A 465 2.22 6.03 -7.36
N TYR A 466 1.08 5.42 -7.03
CA TYR A 466 0.77 4.96 -5.66
C TYR A 466 1.83 4.03 -5.03
N ASN A 467 2.57 3.29 -5.86
CA ASN A 467 3.61 2.36 -5.42
C ASN A 467 5.00 3.00 -5.20
N SER A 468 5.13 4.30 -5.45
CA SER A 468 6.38 5.06 -5.33
C SER A 468 6.22 6.34 -4.51
N VAL A 469 5.33 6.34 -3.51
CA VAL A 469 5.08 7.46 -2.60
C VAL A 469 6.25 7.61 -1.64
N ASP A 470 6.82 8.81 -1.60
CA ASP A 470 7.89 9.22 -0.68
C ASP A 470 7.30 9.56 0.71
N LEU A 471 8.09 9.39 1.77
CA LEU A 471 7.77 9.84 3.12
C LEU A 471 7.45 11.34 3.17
N THR A 472 8.08 12.15 2.31
CA THR A 472 7.82 13.60 2.25
C THR A 472 6.40 13.97 1.78
N GLU A 473 5.69 13.05 1.11
CA GLU A 473 4.30 13.26 0.68
C GLU A 473 3.28 12.97 1.79
N VAL A 474 3.64 12.13 2.76
CA VAL A 474 2.73 11.68 3.83
C VAL A 474 3.02 12.35 5.17
N GLU A 475 4.26 12.79 5.42
CA GLU A 475 4.64 13.52 6.63
C GLU A 475 4.78 15.02 6.34
N LEU A 476 3.65 15.71 6.48
CA LEU A 476 3.54 17.14 6.22
C LEU A 476 4.25 17.93 7.33
N THR A 477 5.37 18.55 7.00
CA THR A 477 6.17 19.36 7.93
C THR A 477 6.52 20.72 7.34
N THR A 478 6.78 21.72 8.17
CA THR A 478 7.29 23.02 7.71
C THR A 478 8.73 22.93 7.23
N ASN A 479 9.49 21.94 7.71
CA ASN A 479 10.90 21.75 7.38
C ASN A 479 11.13 20.37 6.75
N VAL A 480 10.96 20.30 5.43
CA VAL A 480 11.12 19.06 4.63
C VAL A 480 12.49 18.40 4.82
N SER A 481 13.52 19.17 5.21
CA SER A 481 14.85 18.62 5.46
C SER A 481 14.89 17.63 6.64
N GLU A 482 14.07 17.82 7.67
CA GLU A 482 13.97 16.90 8.81
C GLU A 482 13.45 15.53 8.39
N VAL A 483 12.42 15.51 7.54
CA VAL A 483 11.84 14.29 6.98
C VAL A 483 12.87 13.55 6.11
N LYS A 484 13.62 14.28 5.28
CA LYS A 484 14.68 13.68 4.45
C LYS A 484 15.83 13.10 5.28
N ILE A 485 16.20 13.73 6.39
CA ILE A 485 17.22 13.19 7.31
C ILE A 485 16.72 11.86 7.90
N LEU A 486 15.47 11.81 8.35
CA LEU A 486 14.84 10.58 8.85
C LEU A 486 14.80 9.49 7.76
N GLU A 487 14.31 9.84 6.58
CA GLU A 487 14.21 8.93 5.44
C GLU A 487 15.58 8.34 5.08
N THR A 488 16.61 9.20 4.94
CA THR A 488 17.99 8.77 4.63
C THR A 488 18.52 7.83 5.71
N ALA A 489 18.35 8.18 6.99
CA ALA A 489 18.80 7.33 8.09
C ALA A 489 18.11 5.94 8.08
N MET A 490 16.82 5.91 7.79
CA MET A 490 16.05 4.67 7.68
C MET A 490 16.42 3.85 6.44
N VAL A 491 16.69 4.49 5.30
CA VAL A 491 17.15 3.85 4.05
C VAL A 491 18.52 3.20 4.24
N ASP A 492 19.44 3.91 4.89
CA ASP A 492 20.78 3.41 5.24
C ASP A 492 20.73 2.28 6.30
N GLY A 493 19.57 2.08 6.93
CA GLY A 493 19.36 1.05 7.94
C GLY A 493 19.95 1.41 9.31
N HIS A 494 20.16 2.70 9.57
CA HIS A 494 20.52 3.18 10.90
C HIS A 494 19.35 3.03 11.88
N HIS A 495 19.69 2.91 13.15
CA HIS A 495 18.72 3.01 14.24
C HIS A 495 18.90 4.35 14.94
N GLY A 496 17.82 4.93 15.42
CA GLY A 496 17.90 6.20 16.10
C GLY A 496 16.55 6.79 16.46
N SER A 497 16.59 8.05 16.84
CA SER A 497 15.39 8.81 17.16
C SER A 497 15.51 10.25 16.69
N ILE A 498 14.39 10.83 16.26
CA ILE A 498 14.29 12.26 15.89
C ILE A 498 12.96 12.80 16.41
N SER A 499 12.90 14.10 16.69
CA SER A 499 11.64 14.75 17.06
C SER A 499 11.35 15.87 16.09
N MET A 500 10.15 15.87 15.52
CA MET A 500 9.74 16.86 14.53
C MET A 500 8.28 17.28 14.70
N ASN A 501 7.95 18.46 14.19
CA ASN A 501 6.59 18.97 14.17
C ASN A 501 5.92 18.55 12.86
N VAL A 502 4.82 17.81 12.98
CA VAL A 502 4.05 17.31 11.84
C VAL A 502 2.64 17.86 11.90
N VAL A 503 2.12 18.22 10.75
CA VAL A 503 0.73 18.61 10.55
C VAL A 503 -0.07 17.34 10.25
N LYS A 504 -0.97 16.98 11.16
CA LYS A 504 -1.91 15.88 10.96
C LYS A 504 -3.27 16.43 10.60
N HIS A 505 -3.99 15.72 9.75
CA HIS A 505 -5.28 16.19 9.28
C HIS A 505 -6.28 15.05 9.16
N ASP A 506 -7.53 15.32 9.52
CA ASP A 506 -8.65 14.43 9.25
C ASP A 506 -9.36 14.95 8.00
N ASN A 507 -9.18 14.24 6.88
CA ASN A 507 -9.76 14.59 5.57
C ASN A 507 -9.54 16.03 5.10
N PHE A 508 -8.46 16.69 5.57
CA PHE A 508 -8.16 18.12 5.34
C PHE A 508 -9.19 19.09 5.93
N ILE A 509 -10.08 18.61 6.80
CA ILE A 509 -11.11 19.41 7.46
C ILE A 509 -10.59 19.94 8.79
N ARG A 510 -10.05 19.04 9.61
CA ARG A 510 -9.45 19.38 10.90
C ARG A 510 -7.95 19.21 10.77
N VAL A 511 -7.21 20.21 11.24
CA VAL A 511 -5.75 20.25 11.11
C VAL A 511 -5.16 20.48 12.49
N ALA A 512 -4.24 19.61 12.88
CA ALA A 512 -3.58 19.66 14.18
C ALA A 512 -2.07 19.57 13.99
N LYS A 513 -1.34 20.56 14.50
CA LYS A 513 0.12 20.55 14.53
C LYS A 513 0.59 19.83 15.79
N ARG A 514 1.30 18.72 15.61
CA ARG A 514 1.76 17.87 16.71
C ARG A 514 3.26 17.67 16.64
N ARG A 515 3.91 17.76 17.80
CA ARG A 515 5.29 17.35 17.96
C ARG A 515 5.34 15.88 18.32
N TYR A 516 6.07 15.12 17.52
CA TYR A 516 6.21 13.67 17.65
C TYR A 516 7.66 13.28 17.93
N HIS A 517 7.84 12.20 18.69
CA HIS A 517 9.09 11.47 18.81
C HIS A 517 9.04 10.23 17.91
N TYR A 518 9.95 10.19 16.94
CA TYR A 518 10.13 9.08 16.01
C TYR A 518 11.25 8.19 16.54
N TYR A 519 10.99 6.90 16.64
CA TYR A 519 11.98 5.87 16.93
C TYR A 519 12.02 4.91 15.74
N TYR A 520 13.16 4.82 15.08
CA TYR A 520 13.28 4.05 13.85
C TYR A 520 14.40 3.02 13.94
N ASN A 521 14.18 1.89 13.27
CA ASN A 521 15.14 0.81 13.17
C ASN A 521 14.90 -0.03 11.91
N ASN A 522 15.95 -0.72 11.45
CA ASN A 522 15.84 -1.71 10.40
C ASN A 522 15.20 -3.00 10.94
N ILE A 523 14.27 -3.59 10.20
CA ILE A 523 13.72 -4.90 10.54
C ILE A 523 14.71 -5.99 10.12
N ALA A 524 15.40 -6.57 11.10
CA ALA A 524 16.42 -7.59 10.85
C ALA A 524 15.93 -8.70 9.90
N GLY A 525 16.55 -8.80 8.73
CA GLY A 525 16.24 -9.80 7.71
C GLY A 525 15.17 -9.44 6.69
N PHE A 526 14.65 -8.22 6.73
CA PHE A 526 13.77 -7.66 5.71
C PHE A 526 14.42 -6.45 5.05
N PRO A 527 14.01 -6.10 3.83
CA PRO A 527 14.46 -4.88 3.17
C PRO A 527 13.61 -3.66 3.56
N PHE A 528 13.15 -3.61 4.81
CA PHE A 528 12.25 -2.58 5.33
C PHE A 528 12.78 -2.01 6.64
N SER A 529 12.53 -0.71 6.84
CA SER A 529 12.78 -0.02 8.10
C SER A 529 11.45 0.41 8.69
N LEU A 530 11.29 0.22 10.00
CA LEU A 530 10.08 0.54 10.75
C LEU A 530 10.34 1.76 11.62
N ALA A 531 9.38 2.68 11.66
CA ALA A 531 9.35 3.77 12.62
C ALA A 531 8.10 3.67 13.50
N LEU A 532 8.30 3.87 14.80
CA LEU A 532 7.25 4.07 15.79
C LEU A 532 7.21 5.54 16.16
N VAL A 533 6.01 6.12 16.12
CA VAL A 533 5.79 7.55 16.29
C VAL A 533 4.89 7.77 17.50
N PHE A 534 5.40 8.50 18.49
CA PHE A 534 4.68 8.79 19.72
C PHE A 534 4.51 10.29 19.90
N PRO A 535 3.30 10.76 20.24
CA PRO A 535 3.08 12.17 20.53
C PRO A 535 3.87 12.60 21.77
N GLU A 536 4.54 13.74 21.68
CA GLU A 536 5.26 14.33 22.81
C GLU A 536 4.29 14.64 23.97
N LYS A 537 4.78 14.53 25.21
CA LYS A 537 4.07 14.70 26.50
C LYS A 537 3.28 13.50 27.02
N TYR A 538 2.55 12.78 26.17
CA TYR A 538 1.67 11.69 26.62
C TYR A 538 1.85 10.33 25.96
N GLY A 539 2.51 10.24 24.80
CA GLY A 539 2.73 8.97 24.12
C GLY A 539 3.83 8.10 24.76
N ASN A 540 4.74 8.68 25.55
CA ASN A 540 5.90 7.99 26.12
C ASN A 540 5.61 7.27 27.45
N PHE A 541 4.35 7.26 27.92
CA PHE A 541 3.96 6.68 29.20
C PHE A 541 3.02 5.50 29.00
N LYS A 542 3.10 4.52 29.90
CA LYS A 542 2.18 3.37 29.97
C LYS A 542 1.54 3.30 31.35
N ILE A 543 0.25 2.97 31.39
CA ILE A 543 -0.45 2.72 32.66
C ILE A 543 0.02 1.38 33.22
N SER A 544 0.63 1.41 34.41
CA SER A 544 0.99 0.20 35.15
C SER A 544 -0.04 -0.07 36.24
N ILE A 545 -0.57 -1.29 36.27
CA ILE A 545 -1.53 -1.71 37.28
C ILE A 545 -0.77 -2.13 38.55
N PRO A 546 -1.12 -1.61 39.73
CA PRO A 546 -0.49 -2.02 40.99
C PRO A 546 -0.64 -3.53 41.22
N SER A 547 0.42 -4.20 41.68
CA SER A 547 0.45 -5.67 41.86
C SER A 547 -0.69 -6.22 42.73
N GLN A 548 -1.19 -5.42 43.68
CA GLN A 548 -2.33 -5.76 44.54
C GLN A 548 -3.65 -5.93 43.76
N LYS A 549 -3.79 -5.28 42.60
CA LYS A 549 -5.00 -5.29 41.76
C LYS A 549 -4.89 -6.21 40.54
N GLN A 550 -3.72 -6.79 40.27
CA GLN A 550 -3.50 -7.67 39.11
C GLN A 550 -4.26 -9.01 39.18
N ASN A 551 -4.72 -9.42 40.38
CA ASN A 551 -5.41 -10.70 40.61
C ASN A 551 -6.96 -10.59 40.72
N GLN A 552 -7.55 -9.48 40.27
CA GLN A 552 -9.00 -9.29 40.27
C GLN A 552 -9.71 -10.39 39.48
N ARG A 553 -10.88 -10.86 39.94
CA ARG A 553 -11.63 -11.97 39.31
C ARG A 553 -12.39 -11.56 38.04
N GLY A 554 -12.42 -10.27 37.70
CA GLY A 554 -13.23 -9.71 36.63
C GLY A 554 -14.69 -9.55 37.04
N ILE A 555 -15.36 -8.55 36.46
CA ILE A 555 -16.75 -8.22 36.78
C ILE A 555 -17.72 -8.85 35.78
N SER A 556 -18.92 -9.23 36.25
CA SER A 556 -20.00 -9.67 35.35
C SER A 556 -20.65 -8.46 34.67
N LEU A 557 -20.62 -8.46 33.33
CA LEU A 557 -21.23 -7.42 32.49
C LEU A 557 -22.61 -7.80 31.93
N ARG A 558 -23.28 -8.84 32.44
CA ARG A 558 -24.53 -9.39 31.86
C ARG A 558 -25.66 -8.35 31.69
N ASN A 559 -25.76 -7.36 32.57
CA ASN A 559 -26.80 -6.32 32.55
C ASN A 559 -26.20 -4.93 32.27
N LYS A 560 -25.11 -4.89 31.51
CA LYS A 560 -24.39 -3.66 31.17
C LYS A 560 -24.27 -3.53 29.66
N THR A 561 -24.46 -2.32 29.17
CA THR A 561 -24.28 -1.92 27.79
C THR A 561 -22.83 -1.49 27.57
N PHE A 562 -22.08 -2.29 26.82
CA PHE A 562 -20.66 -2.04 26.56
C PHE A 562 -20.24 -2.50 25.16
N ARG A 563 -19.14 -1.93 24.68
CA ARG A 563 -18.39 -2.36 23.51
C ARG A 563 -16.94 -2.62 23.91
N LEU A 564 -16.26 -3.40 23.09
CA LEU A 564 -14.85 -3.73 23.16
C LEU A 564 -14.27 -3.43 21.80
N SER A 565 -13.10 -2.81 21.78
CA SER A 565 -12.33 -2.65 20.55
C SER A 565 -12.00 -4.04 19.98
N ARG A 566 -12.11 -4.23 18.67
CA ARG A 566 -11.82 -5.51 17.99
C ARG A 566 -10.31 -5.77 17.84
N TRP A 567 -9.57 -5.61 18.94
CA TRP A 567 -8.14 -5.91 19.01
C TRP A 567 -7.92 -7.39 19.33
N LYS A 568 -6.72 -7.90 19.05
CA LYS A 568 -6.33 -9.27 19.37
C LYS A 568 -5.82 -9.37 20.81
N TYR A 569 -6.74 -9.50 21.78
CA TYR A 569 -6.40 -9.67 23.20
C TYR A 569 -5.81 -11.07 23.46
N CYS A 570 -6.37 -12.08 22.77
CA CYS A 570 -5.97 -13.48 22.83
C CYS A 570 -6.07 -14.11 21.43
N GLU A 571 -5.25 -15.14 21.14
CA GLU A 571 -5.32 -15.85 19.84
C GLU A 571 -6.67 -16.53 19.57
N ASN A 572 -7.34 -17.04 20.61
CA ASN A 572 -8.55 -17.85 20.50
C ASN A 572 -9.81 -17.12 21.03
N GLN A 573 -9.89 -15.79 20.84
CA GLN A 573 -11.05 -15.02 21.30
C GLN A 573 -12.30 -15.29 20.43
N ASP A 574 -13.47 -15.39 21.08
CA ASP A 574 -14.77 -15.58 20.40
C ASP A 574 -15.35 -14.23 19.99
N GLU A 575 -15.47 -13.95 18.70
CA GLU A 575 -15.95 -12.67 18.18
C GLU A 575 -17.45 -12.67 17.80
N SER A 576 -18.20 -13.73 18.13
CA SER A 576 -19.62 -13.85 17.75
C SER A 576 -20.49 -12.74 18.35
N ASN A 577 -20.28 -12.37 19.61
CA ASN A 577 -20.90 -11.21 20.25
C ASN A 577 -20.03 -10.62 21.37
N MET A 578 -20.26 -9.35 21.73
CA MET A 578 -19.41 -8.63 22.71
C MET A 578 -19.31 -9.33 24.08
N LEU A 579 -20.40 -9.93 24.54
CA LEU A 579 -20.43 -10.62 25.84
C LEU A 579 -19.67 -11.95 25.79
N SER A 580 -19.76 -12.69 24.69
CA SER A 580 -18.98 -13.90 24.45
C SER A 580 -17.49 -13.59 24.32
N MET A 581 -17.15 -12.50 23.62
CA MET A 581 -15.79 -12.00 23.49
C MET A 581 -15.19 -11.70 24.85
N TYR A 582 -15.86 -10.86 25.66
CA TYR A 582 -15.42 -10.57 27.03
C TYR A 582 -15.25 -11.85 27.87
N LYS A 583 -16.25 -12.74 27.87
CA LYS A 583 -16.18 -14.00 28.64
C LYS A 583 -15.04 -14.90 28.18
N SER A 584 -14.77 -14.96 26.87
CA SER A 584 -13.67 -15.77 26.32
C SER A 584 -12.33 -15.24 26.81
N ILE A 585 -12.10 -13.92 26.72
CA ILE A 585 -10.88 -13.25 27.18
C ILE A 585 -10.67 -13.47 28.68
N ILE A 586 -11.70 -13.29 29.50
CA ILE A 586 -11.60 -13.49 30.95
C ILE A 586 -11.29 -14.95 31.32
N ARG A 587 -11.85 -15.92 30.59
CA ARG A 587 -11.54 -17.34 30.79
C ARG A 587 -10.09 -17.66 30.41
N SER A 588 -9.58 -17.08 29.33
CA SER A 588 -8.24 -17.33 28.82
C SER A 588 -7.16 -16.42 29.39
N ARG A 589 -7.48 -15.49 30.30
CA ARG A 589 -6.56 -14.43 30.80
C ARG A 589 -5.21 -14.90 31.32
N ASN A 590 -5.14 -16.12 31.86
CA ASN A 590 -3.90 -16.70 32.41
C ASN A 590 -3.14 -17.55 31.38
N SER A 591 -3.67 -17.70 30.17
CA SER A 591 -3.02 -18.41 29.07
C SER A 591 -1.80 -17.63 28.58
N ASN A 592 -0.79 -18.34 28.10
CA ASN A 592 0.35 -17.73 27.41
C ASN A 592 0.00 -17.24 25.99
N LYS A 593 -1.23 -17.50 25.51
CA LYS A 593 -1.76 -17.07 24.21
C LYS A 593 -2.47 -15.71 24.24
N CYS A 594 -2.35 -14.98 25.34
CA CYS A 594 -2.98 -13.67 25.53
C CYS A 594 -1.93 -12.62 25.89
N ASP A 595 -2.19 -11.38 25.51
CA ASP A 595 -1.43 -10.24 26.01
C ASP A 595 -1.83 -9.99 27.47
N LYS A 596 -0.95 -10.39 28.40
CA LYS A 596 -1.24 -10.32 29.84
C LYS A 596 -1.44 -8.89 30.31
N ASP A 597 -0.67 -7.94 29.79
CA ASP A 597 -0.73 -6.55 30.23
C ASP A 597 -2.04 -5.91 29.77
N LEU A 598 -2.39 -6.10 28.48
CA LEU A 598 -3.63 -5.57 27.93
C LEU A 598 -4.87 -6.18 28.58
N VAL A 599 -4.88 -7.51 28.79
CA VAL A 599 -6.02 -8.18 29.42
C VAL A 599 -6.18 -7.77 30.89
N GLN A 600 -5.07 -7.59 31.61
CA GLN A 600 -5.14 -7.07 32.98
C GLN A 600 -5.66 -5.64 33.01
N LEU A 601 -5.23 -4.78 32.07
CA LEU A 601 -5.72 -3.41 31.96
C LEU A 601 -7.22 -3.37 31.65
N LEU A 602 -7.68 -4.22 30.75
CA LEU A 602 -9.10 -4.37 30.42
C LEU A 602 -9.94 -4.77 31.65
N VAL A 603 -9.45 -5.72 32.46
CA VAL A 603 -10.13 -6.15 33.69
C VAL A 603 -10.23 -4.99 34.69
N PHE A 604 -9.11 -4.30 34.90
CA PHE A 604 -9.01 -3.19 35.83
C PHE A 604 -9.92 -2.01 35.41
N ASP A 605 -9.91 -1.66 34.13
CA ASP A 605 -10.72 -0.60 33.55
C ASP A 605 -12.21 -0.94 33.65
N ALA A 606 -12.60 -2.17 33.31
CA ALA A 606 -13.99 -2.60 33.40
C ALA A 606 -14.53 -2.50 34.84
N GLU A 607 -13.75 -2.94 35.84
CA GLU A 607 -14.15 -2.83 37.24
C GLU A 607 -14.25 -1.36 37.70
N THR A 608 -13.26 -0.54 37.35
CA THR A 608 -13.18 0.86 37.77
C THR A 608 -14.30 1.69 37.16
N VAL A 609 -14.55 1.57 35.85
CA VAL A 609 -15.58 2.33 35.15
C VAL A 609 -16.99 1.88 35.58
N VAL A 610 -17.21 0.58 35.80
CA VAL A 610 -18.50 0.09 36.31
C VAL A 610 -18.77 0.60 37.73
N GLU A 611 -17.76 0.69 38.58
CA GLU A 611 -17.91 1.27 39.92
C GLU A 611 -18.17 2.78 39.86
N ALA A 612 -17.45 3.51 39.01
CA ALA A 612 -17.64 4.94 38.80
C ALA A 612 -19.07 5.27 38.31
N THR A 613 -19.60 4.50 37.37
CA THR A 613 -20.97 4.69 36.83
C THR A 613 -22.07 4.39 37.83
N LYS A 614 -21.84 3.61 38.89
CA LYS A 614 -22.84 3.44 39.96
C LYS A 614 -23.17 4.75 40.66
N ARG A 615 -22.20 5.67 40.78
CA ARG A 615 -22.39 7.00 41.40
C ARG A 615 -23.24 7.93 40.52
N SER A 616 -23.08 7.82 39.20
CA SER A 616 -23.79 8.63 38.19
C SER A 616 -25.31 8.37 38.10
N LYS A 617 -25.81 7.25 38.62
CA LYS A 617 -27.25 6.95 38.66
C LYS A 617 -28.11 8.01 39.35
N ARG A 618 -27.52 8.83 40.23
CA ARG A 618 -28.21 9.93 40.92
C ARG A 618 -28.53 11.10 39.99
N ASP A 619 -27.77 11.28 38.93
CA ASP A 619 -27.86 12.43 38.00
C ASP A 619 -28.62 12.10 36.71
N LYS A 620 -29.08 10.86 36.55
CA LYS A 620 -29.80 10.37 35.35
C LYS A 620 -31.05 11.19 35.03
N LYS A 621 -31.85 11.54 36.04
CA LYS A 621 -33.08 12.34 35.83
C LYS A 621 -32.76 13.74 35.32
N GLU A 622 -31.69 14.34 35.81
CA GLU A 622 -31.26 15.68 35.40
C GLU A 622 -30.66 15.65 34.00
N ALA A 623 -29.85 14.63 33.67
CA ALA A 623 -29.32 14.43 32.31
C ALA A 623 -30.45 14.27 31.28
N MET A 624 -31.46 13.44 31.59
CA MET A 624 -32.65 13.29 30.75
C MET A 624 -33.43 14.60 30.59
N ARG A 625 -33.60 15.36 31.68
CA ARG A 625 -34.27 16.68 31.64
C ARG A 625 -33.52 17.67 30.73
N LYS A 626 -32.19 17.61 30.70
CA LYS A 626 -31.35 18.44 29.82
C LYS A 626 -31.23 17.92 28.39
N GLY A 627 -31.93 16.83 28.03
CA GLY A 627 -31.93 16.30 26.67
C GLY A 627 -30.74 15.42 26.30
N VAL A 628 -30.01 14.88 27.28
CA VAL A 628 -28.92 13.92 27.03
C VAL A 628 -29.51 12.56 26.65
N GLU A 629 -29.04 11.98 25.54
CA GLU A 629 -29.50 10.68 25.04
C GLU A 629 -28.64 9.51 25.52
N ILE A 630 -27.33 9.74 25.59
CA ILE A 630 -26.34 8.72 25.93
C ILE A 630 -25.17 9.34 26.67
N VAL A 631 -24.68 8.64 27.69
CA VAL A 631 -23.44 8.95 28.41
C VAL A 631 -22.49 7.77 28.26
N PHE A 632 -21.21 8.05 28.04
CA PHE A 632 -20.22 7.02 27.77
C PHE A 632 -18.85 7.31 28.37
N VAL A 633 -18.08 6.25 28.56
CA VAL A 633 -16.67 6.29 28.94
C VAL A 633 -15.91 5.26 28.11
N GLY A 634 -14.98 5.74 27.29
CA GLY A 634 -14.02 4.91 26.56
C GLY A 634 -12.67 4.92 27.25
N THR A 635 -12.02 3.77 27.35
CA THR A 635 -10.73 3.60 28.05
C THR A 635 -9.62 3.20 27.09
N SER A 636 -8.37 3.41 27.53
CA SER A 636 -7.17 3.02 26.77
C SER A 636 -7.01 1.50 26.59
N SER A 637 -7.71 0.65 27.36
CA SER A 637 -7.76 -0.81 27.11
C SER A 637 -8.70 -1.23 25.99
N GLY A 638 -9.40 -0.28 25.36
CA GLY A 638 -10.40 -0.57 24.35
C GLY A 638 -11.78 -0.93 24.94
N PHE A 639 -11.99 -0.75 26.25
CA PHE A 639 -13.29 -0.89 26.89
C PHE A 639 -14.11 0.39 26.76
N PHE A 640 -15.32 0.27 26.23
CA PHE A 640 -16.27 1.36 26.08
C PHE A 640 -17.57 1.01 26.81
N LEU A 641 -17.85 1.69 27.91
CA LEU A 641 -19.09 1.54 28.67
C LEU A 641 -20.01 2.71 28.35
N TYR A 642 -21.29 2.44 28.09
CA TYR A 642 -22.27 3.49 27.85
C TYR A 642 -23.59 3.20 28.57
N GLU A 643 -24.34 4.25 28.87
CA GLU A 643 -25.71 4.17 29.33
C GLU A 643 -26.60 5.01 28.40
N GLN A 644 -27.57 4.34 27.79
CA GLN A 644 -28.55 4.95 26.90
C GLN A 644 -29.83 5.29 27.68
N PHE A 645 -30.37 6.47 27.44
CA PHE A 645 -31.52 7.03 28.15
C PHE A 645 -32.80 7.07 27.31
N VAL A 646 -32.67 6.96 25.99
CA VAL A 646 -33.76 6.98 25.00
C VAL A 646 -33.86 5.62 24.31
N ASP A 647 -34.99 5.29 23.66
CA ASP A 647 -35.12 4.01 22.92
C ASP A 647 -34.29 4.01 21.63
N TYR A 648 -34.23 5.16 20.95
CA TYR A 648 -33.49 5.37 19.70
C TYR A 648 -32.64 6.63 19.83
N LEU A 649 -31.38 6.56 19.40
CA LEU A 649 -30.46 7.71 19.38
C LEU A 649 -30.77 8.59 18.15
N THR A 650 -30.56 9.89 18.28
CA THR A 650 -30.64 10.81 17.14
C THR A 650 -29.59 10.47 16.07
N ASP A 651 -28.38 10.08 16.50
CA ASP A 651 -27.34 9.51 15.64
C ASP A 651 -27.31 7.97 15.80
N GLU A 652 -27.97 7.27 14.88
CA GLU A 652 -28.01 5.81 14.86
C GLU A 652 -26.64 5.17 14.55
N THR A 653 -25.72 5.92 13.94
CA THR A 653 -24.41 5.43 13.52
C THR A 653 -23.35 5.53 14.63
N PHE A 654 -23.60 6.30 15.68
CA PHE A 654 -22.65 6.53 16.76
C PHE A 654 -22.10 5.23 17.38
N LEU A 655 -23.00 4.33 17.77
CA LEU A 655 -22.62 3.07 18.43
C LEU A 655 -22.05 2.03 17.46
N SER A 656 -22.38 2.10 16.17
CA SER A 656 -21.82 1.19 15.15
C SER A 656 -20.42 1.62 14.68
N GLY A 657 -20.11 2.92 14.77
CA GLY A 657 -18.77 3.48 14.55
C GLY A 657 -17.76 3.17 15.66
N MET A 658 -18.21 2.73 16.84
CA MET A 658 -17.39 2.41 18.02
C MET A 658 -16.70 1.04 17.94
N GLN A 659 -15.93 0.79 16.87
CA GLN A 659 -15.18 -0.46 16.68
C GLN A 659 -13.76 -0.43 17.27
N ASP A 660 -13.18 0.77 17.38
CA ASP A 660 -11.88 1.03 18.00
C ASP A 660 -12.01 2.29 18.87
N THR A 661 -11.94 2.11 20.19
CA THR A 661 -12.18 3.17 21.16
C THR A 661 -11.16 4.30 21.06
N ILE A 662 -9.89 3.99 20.82
CA ILE A 662 -8.80 4.98 20.83
C ILE A 662 -8.79 5.80 19.53
N ASN A 663 -9.07 5.14 18.40
CA ASN A 663 -9.07 5.77 17.08
C ASN A 663 -10.44 6.37 16.71
N SER A 664 -11.38 6.44 17.66
CA SER A 664 -12.68 7.05 17.44
C SER A 664 -12.58 8.58 17.45
N PRO A 665 -13.34 9.31 16.59
CA PRO A 665 -13.22 10.77 16.48
C PRO A 665 -13.39 11.52 17.80
N TYR A 666 -14.33 11.09 18.66
CA TYR A 666 -14.54 11.72 19.97
C TYR A 666 -13.32 11.58 20.89
N TYR A 667 -12.58 10.45 20.80
CA TYR A 667 -11.44 10.17 21.66
C TYR A 667 -10.24 11.01 21.22
N GLU A 668 -9.93 10.98 19.92
CA GLU A 668 -8.84 11.77 19.33
C GLU A 668 -9.02 13.27 19.58
N GLN A 669 -10.23 13.79 19.30
CA GLN A 669 -10.51 15.22 19.50
C GLN A 669 -10.44 15.65 20.96
N ALA A 670 -10.96 14.84 21.89
CA ALA A 670 -10.86 15.13 23.32
C ALA A 670 -9.40 15.23 23.78
N VAL A 671 -8.55 14.33 23.30
CA VAL A 671 -7.12 14.35 23.61
C VAL A 671 -6.41 15.53 22.96
N GLU A 672 -6.83 15.92 21.75
CA GLU A 672 -6.26 17.05 21.04
C GLU A 672 -6.55 18.39 21.73
N VAL A 673 -7.83 18.67 22.03
CA VAL A 673 -8.20 19.92 22.72
C VAL A 673 -7.64 19.94 24.13
N GLY A 674 -7.58 18.78 24.79
CA GLY A 674 -6.89 18.62 26.06
C GLY A 674 -5.45 19.15 26.00
N ARG A 675 -4.73 18.92 24.89
CA ARG A 675 -3.33 19.33 24.67
C ARG A 675 -3.13 20.83 24.46
N ALA A 676 -4.13 21.55 23.93
CA ALA A 676 -3.98 22.85 23.25
C ALA A 676 -3.42 24.03 24.08
N LYS A 677 -3.06 23.84 25.35
CA LYS A 677 -2.37 24.87 26.16
C LYS A 677 -0.95 24.39 26.51
N ASP A 678 -0.03 24.58 25.58
CA ASP A 678 1.34 24.04 25.65
C ASP A 678 2.16 24.48 26.89
N ASP A 679 1.78 25.58 27.54
CA ASP A 679 2.46 26.16 28.71
C ASP A 679 1.80 25.84 30.08
N GLN A 680 0.66 25.13 30.11
CA GLN A 680 -0.09 24.92 31.35
C GLN A 680 0.27 23.59 32.03
N ARG A 681 0.31 23.58 33.38
CA ARG A 681 0.62 22.36 34.13
C ARG A 681 -0.51 21.34 33.98
N CYS A 682 -0.17 20.06 33.94
CA CYS A 682 -1.14 18.96 33.81
C CYS A 682 -2.31 19.05 34.81
N TYR A 683 -2.04 19.51 36.04
CA TYR A 683 -3.07 19.65 37.09
C TYR A 683 -4.11 20.74 36.82
N ASP A 684 -3.77 21.74 36.00
CA ASP A 684 -4.68 22.84 35.65
C ASP A 684 -5.52 22.49 34.41
N MET A 685 -5.06 21.55 33.58
CA MET A 685 -5.79 21.07 32.39
C MET A 685 -7.06 20.29 32.75
N ALA A 686 -7.05 19.58 33.89
CA ALA A 686 -8.12 18.65 34.27
C ALA A 686 -9.46 19.31 34.64
N LYS A 687 -9.53 20.64 34.73
CA LYS A 687 -10.73 21.34 35.25
C LYS A 687 -11.64 21.97 34.20
N GLU A 688 -11.23 22.16 32.93
CA GLU A 688 -11.98 23.08 32.03
C GLU A 688 -11.99 22.75 30.53
N THR A 689 -11.50 21.60 30.06
CA THR A 689 -11.45 21.29 28.60
C THR A 689 -12.57 20.36 28.15
N TYR A 690 -13.63 20.95 27.59
CA TYR A 690 -14.72 20.25 26.90
C TYR A 690 -14.54 20.37 25.40
N THR A 691 -14.71 19.25 24.69
CA THR A 691 -14.71 19.24 23.23
C THR A 691 -16.12 19.02 22.73
N TYR A 692 -16.61 19.96 21.93
CA TYR A 692 -17.92 19.89 21.27
C TYR A 692 -17.70 19.55 19.81
N SER A 693 -18.31 18.47 19.33
CA SER A 693 -18.18 18.04 17.95
C SER A 693 -19.53 17.73 17.33
N VAL A 694 -19.75 18.31 16.16
CA VAL A 694 -20.82 17.94 15.23
C VAL A 694 -20.23 17.08 14.11
N PRO A 695 -21.02 16.17 13.50
CA PRO A 695 -20.69 15.57 12.22
C PRO A 695 -20.29 16.67 11.21
N VAL A 696 -19.43 16.35 10.25
CA VAL A 696 -19.03 17.27 9.17
C VAL A 696 -19.53 16.72 7.84
N ASN A 697 -20.10 17.56 6.98
CA ASN A 697 -20.53 17.11 5.65
C ASN A 697 -19.32 17.07 4.72
N THR A 698 -18.81 15.87 4.44
CA THR A 698 -17.64 15.65 3.58
C THR A 698 -17.97 15.70 2.08
N ASP A 699 -19.23 15.51 1.68
CA ASP A 699 -19.61 15.41 0.26
C ASP A 699 -19.59 16.76 -0.46
N ILE A 700 -19.91 17.85 0.24
CA ILE A 700 -19.83 19.23 -0.27
C ILE A 700 -18.38 19.60 -0.65
N ILE A 701 -17.40 19.03 0.06
CA ILE A 701 -15.97 19.38 -0.08
C ILE A 701 -15.34 18.58 -1.24
N LYS A 702 -15.72 17.31 -1.42
CA LYS A 702 -15.15 16.45 -2.48
C LYS A 702 -15.78 16.70 -3.85
N LYS A 703 -17.08 17.02 -3.91
CA LYS A 703 -17.80 17.31 -5.16
C LYS A 703 -18.28 18.76 -5.08
N ARG A 704 -17.52 19.70 -5.65
CA ARG A 704 -17.80 21.16 -5.71
C ARG A 704 -19.15 21.55 -6.40
N GLN A 705 -20.19 20.72 -6.38
CA GLN A 705 -21.38 20.87 -7.23
C GLN A 705 -22.73 20.73 -6.53
N VAL A 706 -22.82 20.29 -5.26
CA VAL A 706 -24.11 20.28 -4.53
C VAL A 706 -23.91 20.69 -3.07
N TYR A 707 -24.52 21.81 -2.65
CA TYR A 707 -24.64 22.19 -1.24
C TYR A 707 -25.72 21.32 -0.60
N ASP A 708 -25.35 20.14 -0.10
CA ASP A 708 -26.27 19.32 0.69
C ASP A 708 -26.18 19.75 2.16
N TYR A 709 -27.19 20.43 2.68
CA TYR A 709 -27.17 20.89 4.07
C TYR A 709 -27.42 19.72 5.03
N MET A 710 -26.83 19.77 6.23
CA MET A 710 -27.11 18.74 7.22
C MET A 710 -28.58 18.72 7.62
N ASN A 711 -29.14 17.52 7.71
CA ASN A 711 -30.44 17.32 8.30
C ASN A 711 -30.32 17.40 9.84
N LEU A 712 -30.56 18.58 10.40
CA LEU A 712 -30.41 18.86 11.83
C LEU A 712 -31.34 18.04 12.73
N ASN A 713 -32.39 17.43 12.18
CA ASN A 713 -33.28 16.55 12.95
C ASN A 713 -32.61 15.21 13.31
N ILE A 714 -31.60 14.80 12.55
CA ILE A 714 -30.81 13.57 12.79
C ILE A 714 -29.37 13.88 13.21
N THR A 715 -29.06 15.14 13.52
CA THR A 715 -27.73 15.55 13.97
C THR A 715 -27.65 15.53 15.49
N ALA A 716 -26.66 14.82 16.04
CA ALA A 716 -26.32 14.85 17.45
C ALA A 716 -25.00 15.59 17.70
N VAL A 717 -24.94 16.33 18.81
CA VAL A 717 -23.71 16.98 19.30
C VAL A 717 -23.05 16.06 20.31
N THR A 718 -21.78 15.73 20.08
CA THR A 718 -20.98 14.93 21.01
C THR A 718 -20.12 15.85 21.86
N VAL A 719 -20.22 15.69 23.17
CA VAL A 719 -19.37 16.38 24.15
C VAL A 719 -18.44 15.37 24.78
N SER A 720 -17.14 15.65 24.75
CA SER A 720 -16.11 14.74 25.25
C SER A 720 -15.06 15.45 26.10
N VAL A 721 -14.56 14.73 27.10
CA VAL A 721 -13.61 15.22 28.11
C VAL A 721 -12.54 14.15 28.36
N PRO A 722 -11.25 14.47 28.19
CA PRO A 722 -10.18 13.52 28.49
C PRO A 722 -9.96 13.41 30.01
N ILE A 723 -9.80 12.18 30.49
CA ILE A 723 -9.40 11.86 31.86
C ILE A 723 -7.89 11.68 31.87
N ILE A 724 -7.21 12.67 32.43
CA ILE A 724 -5.76 12.78 32.43
C ILE A 724 -5.19 12.37 33.80
N ILE A 725 -4.15 11.54 33.79
CA ILE A 725 -3.33 11.22 34.97
C ILE A 725 -1.98 11.88 34.78
N CYS A 726 -1.62 12.76 35.72
CA CYS A 726 -0.34 13.47 35.70
C CYS A 726 0.74 12.64 36.40
N ASP A 727 1.87 12.44 35.73
CA ASP A 727 3.10 11.94 36.37
C ASP A 727 3.89 13.11 36.96
N ASN A 728 4.08 14.16 36.16
CA ASN A 728 4.79 15.38 36.51
C ASN A 728 4.06 16.62 35.96
N ALA A 729 4.55 17.82 36.26
CA ALA A 729 3.89 19.06 35.84
C ALA A 729 3.68 19.18 34.30
N ARG A 730 4.52 18.53 33.49
CA ARG A 730 4.49 18.59 32.01
C ARG A 730 4.08 17.28 31.32
N ASN A 731 4.17 16.15 32.01
CA ASN A 731 4.01 14.82 31.44
C ASN A 731 2.78 14.14 32.04
N TYR A 732 1.97 13.54 31.17
CA TYR A 732 0.68 12.99 31.55
C TYR A 732 0.28 11.84 30.65
N ILE A 733 -0.70 11.06 31.05
CA ILE A 733 -1.29 10.00 30.23
C ILE A 733 -2.81 10.17 30.20
N VAL A 734 -3.40 9.92 29.03
CA VAL A 734 -4.85 9.87 28.91
C VAL A 734 -5.31 8.47 29.26
N SER A 735 -5.97 8.34 30.41
CA SER A 735 -6.47 7.05 30.89
C SER A 735 -7.75 6.62 30.19
N ALA A 736 -8.64 7.58 29.97
CA ALA A 736 -9.97 7.39 29.41
C ALA A 736 -10.51 8.71 28.86
N VAL A 737 -11.58 8.65 28.08
CA VAL A 737 -12.37 9.81 27.63
C VAL A 737 -13.81 9.56 28.01
N SER A 738 -14.38 10.50 28.77
CA SER A 738 -15.80 10.50 29.15
C SER A 738 -16.55 11.46 28.26
N GLY A 739 -17.82 11.18 27.98
CA GLY A 739 -18.62 12.07 27.17
C GLY A 739 -20.10 11.77 27.21
N TYR A 740 -20.87 12.59 26.50
CA TYR A 740 -22.28 12.40 26.27
C TYR A 740 -22.68 12.90 24.88
N GLN A 741 -23.80 12.42 24.36
CA GLN A 741 -24.44 13.01 23.19
C GLN A 741 -25.82 13.56 23.51
N MET A 742 -26.20 14.59 22.77
CA MET A 742 -27.54 15.16 22.80
C MET A 742 -27.96 15.63 21.39
N PRO A 743 -29.27 15.71 21.10
CA PRO A 743 -29.75 16.18 19.82
C PRO A 743 -29.36 17.64 19.59
N PHE A 744 -29.08 18.00 18.33
CA PHE A 744 -28.72 19.36 17.96
C PHE A 744 -29.76 20.39 18.43
N HIS A 745 -31.06 20.11 18.27
CA HIS A 745 -32.12 21.06 18.69
C HIS A 745 -32.09 21.39 20.20
N LYS A 746 -31.73 20.43 21.06
CA LYS A 746 -31.56 20.66 22.50
C LYS A 746 -30.29 21.42 22.82
N PHE A 747 -29.22 21.13 22.09
CA PHE A 747 -27.99 21.90 22.18
C PHE A 747 -28.19 23.36 21.76
N ASP A 748 -28.88 23.61 20.66
CA ASP A 748 -29.21 24.95 20.13
C ASP A 748 -30.07 25.77 21.12
N GLU A 749 -31.02 25.10 21.80
CA GLU A 749 -31.80 25.69 22.90
C GLU A 749 -30.89 26.14 24.06
N LEU A 750 -29.97 25.28 24.51
CA LEU A 750 -29.00 25.62 25.58
C LEU A 750 -28.05 26.75 25.17
N VAL A 751 -27.60 26.75 23.93
CA VAL A 751 -26.76 27.82 23.37
C VAL A 751 -27.53 29.15 23.38
N SER A 752 -28.79 29.13 22.94
CA SER A 752 -29.68 30.29 22.96
C SER A 752 -29.91 30.87 24.36
N GLU A 753 -30.06 29.99 25.37
CA GLU A 753 -30.19 30.40 26.78
C GLU A 753 -28.89 31.02 27.33
N THR A 754 -27.74 30.47 26.94
CA THR A 754 -26.42 30.88 27.46
C THR A 754 -25.97 32.24 26.92
N PHE A 755 -26.27 32.57 25.66
CA PHE A 755 -25.98 33.89 25.07
C PHE A 755 -26.92 35.01 25.55
N GLY A 756 -27.60 34.82 26.69
CA GLY A 756 -28.43 35.82 27.33
C GLY A 756 -27.65 37.09 27.68
N CYS A 757 -28.14 38.24 27.20
CA CYS A 757 -27.74 39.56 27.64
C CYS A 757 -27.82 39.70 29.19
N PRO A 758 -27.18 40.72 29.80
CA PRO A 758 -26.96 40.83 31.24
C PRO A 758 -28.19 40.73 32.17
N ASP A 759 -29.40 40.77 31.62
CA ASP A 759 -30.67 40.79 32.37
C ASP A 759 -31.51 39.49 32.27
N GLY A 760 -30.95 38.39 31.74
CA GLY A 760 -31.57 37.07 31.82
C GLY A 760 -32.89 36.91 31.04
N LYS A 761 -33.08 37.66 29.94
CA LYS A 761 -34.17 37.46 28.98
C LYS A 761 -33.64 37.16 27.58
N PHE A 762 -34.38 36.31 26.86
CA PHE A 762 -34.22 35.87 25.46
C PHE A 762 -33.46 36.86 24.59
N CYS A 763 -32.36 36.41 23.98
CA CYS A 763 -31.55 37.22 23.08
C CYS A 763 -32.19 37.26 21.68
N PRO A 764 -32.64 38.43 21.18
CA PRO A 764 -33.20 38.55 19.83
C PRO A 764 -32.14 38.29 18.73
N ILE A 765 -30.85 38.40 19.05
CA ILE A 765 -29.76 38.35 18.07
C ILE A 765 -29.52 36.92 17.53
N TYR A 766 -29.74 35.89 18.35
CA TYR A 766 -29.53 34.50 17.94
C TYR A 766 -30.80 33.85 17.35
N ASN A 767 -31.99 34.26 17.83
CA ASN A 767 -33.28 33.60 17.53
C ASN A 767 -34.31 34.50 16.83
N SER A 768 -33.97 35.72 16.40
CA SER A 768 -34.89 36.52 15.58
C SER A 768 -34.56 36.40 14.11
N ASP A 769 -35.57 36.10 13.29
CA ASP A 769 -35.50 36.15 11.82
C ASP A 769 -35.24 37.58 11.28
N ASN A 770 -35.07 38.56 12.18
CA ASN A 770 -35.08 40.00 11.89
C ASN A 770 -33.84 40.73 12.44
N SER A 771 -32.77 40.01 12.80
CA SER A 771 -31.49 40.62 13.17
C SER A 771 -30.63 40.88 11.93
N ASN A 772 -30.10 42.10 11.79
CA ASN A 772 -29.04 42.43 10.82
C ASN A 772 -27.70 41.68 11.08
N TYR A 773 -27.69 40.68 11.96
CA TYR A 773 -26.50 40.00 12.45
C TYR A 773 -26.70 38.49 12.39
N THR A 774 -25.68 37.79 11.91
CA THR A 774 -25.57 36.33 11.96
C THR A 774 -24.62 35.94 13.08
N VAL A 775 -24.99 34.98 13.93
CA VAL A 775 -24.15 34.53 15.05
C VAL A 775 -23.73 33.08 14.80
N PHE A 776 -22.45 32.81 15.03
CA PHE A 776 -21.85 31.48 14.87
C PHE A 776 -21.11 31.08 16.15
N LEU A 777 -21.30 29.84 16.56
CA LEU A 777 -20.42 29.15 17.49
C LEU A 777 -19.49 28.25 16.68
N ILE A 778 -18.20 28.56 16.68
CA ILE A 778 -17.19 27.85 15.90
C ILE A 778 -16.23 27.10 16.81
N ASP A 779 -15.81 25.91 16.37
CA ASP A 779 -14.78 25.13 17.05
C ASP A 779 -13.37 25.67 16.77
N HIS A 780 -12.35 25.06 17.38
CA HIS A 780 -10.95 25.45 17.20
C HIS A 780 -10.38 25.20 15.79
N ASN A 781 -11.12 24.54 14.90
CA ASN A 781 -10.78 24.35 13.48
C ASN A 781 -11.61 25.25 12.56
N GLY A 782 -12.45 26.14 13.10
CA GLY A 782 -13.35 26.99 12.31
C GLY A 782 -14.57 26.27 11.74
N ILE A 783 -14.93 25.10 12.28
CA ILE A 783 -16.18 24.39 11.96
C ILE A 783 -17.32 24.97 12.79
N ILE A 784 -18.44 25.27 12.13
CA ILE A 784 -19.63 25.82 12.78
C ILE A 784 -20.35 24.72 13.55
N ILE A 785 -20.37 24.82 14.88
CA ILE A 785 -21.08 23.91 15.78
C ILE A 785 -22.55 24.33 15.89
N ALA A 786 -22.82 25.63 16.00
CA ALA A 786 -24.17 26.19 16.08
C ALA A 786 -24.24 27.53 15.33
N SER A 787 -25.41 27.86 14.76
CA SER A 787 -25.61 29.09 14.00
C SER A 787 -27.06 29.55 14.10
N SER A 788 -27.27 30.87 14.12
CA SER A 788 -28.61 31.47 14.08
C SER A 788 -29.41 31.09 12.82
N THR A 789 -28.74 30.91 11.68
CA THR A 789 -29.39 30.49 10.42
C THR A 789 -29.59 28.99 10.30
N LYS A 790 -28.92 28.20 11.15
CA LYS A 790 -28.96 26.73 11.25
C LYS A 790 -28.46 25.96 10.02
N THR A 791 -28.61 26.50 8.81
CA THR A 791 -28.18 25.89 7.55
C THR A 791 -26.67 25.71 7.41
N THR A 792 -25.87 26.46 8.17
CA THR A 792 -24.41 26.45 8.08
C THR A 792 -23.72 25.50 9.06
N VAL A 793 -24.47 24.80 9.91
CA VAL A 793 -23.93 23.87 10.91
C VAL A 793 -23.18 22.72 10.23
N GLY A 794 -22.01 22.38 10.76
CA GLY A 794 -21.14 21.34 10.20
C GLY A 794 -20.35 21.77 8.96
N LEU A 795 -20.41 23.06 8.57
CA LEU A 795 -19.57 23.64 7.53
C LEU A 795 -18.36 24.38 8.11
N PHE A 796 -17.28 24.43 7.34
CA PHE A 796 -16.16 25.33 7.62
C PHE A 796 -16.58 26.77 7.33
N LEU A 797 -16.33 27.69 8.26
CA LEU A 797 -16.76 29.10 8.16
C LEU A 797 -16.29 29.76 6.86
N GLY A 798 -15.06 29.49 6.42
CA GLY A 798 -14.52 30.02 5.16
C GLY A 798 -15.22 29.54 3.89
N ASN A 799 -16.05 28.48 3.96
CA ASN A 799 -16.84 27.98 2.81
C ASN A 799 -18.30 28.45 2.85
N THR A 800 -18.67 29.28 3.82
CA THR A 800 -20.03 29.83 3.94
C THR A 800 -20.17 31.15 3.17
N PHE A 801 -21.32 31.83 3.32
CA PHE A 801 -21.60 33.11 2.68
C PHE A 801 -20.69 34.27 3.17
N GLU A 802 -19.90 34.09 4.23
CA GLU A 802 -19.07 35.13 4.84
C GLU A 802 -17.58 34.72 5.02
N PRO A 803 -16.85 34.38 3.92
CA PRO A 803 -15.45 33.96 4.01
C PRO A 803 -14.52 35.04 4.61
N ILE A 804 -14.90 36.31 4.45
CA ILE A 804 -14.20 37.49 4.95
C ILE A 804 -14.06 37.48 6.47
N VAL A 805 -15.04 36.90 7.20
CA VAL A 805 -14.97 36.81 8.67
C VAL A 805 -13.84 35.88 9.08
N MET A 806 -13.69 34.74 8.40
CA MET A 806 -12.60 33.80 8.67
C MET A 806 -11.24 34.41 8.31
N GLU A 807 -11.15 35.13 7.18
CA GLU A 807 -9.94 35.89 6.80
C GLU A 807 -9.59 36.96 7.85
N LYS A 808 -10.59 37.65 8.40
CA LYS A 808 -10.33 38.64 9.45
C LYS A 808 -9.87 38.01 10.77
N LEU A 809 -10.46 36.87 11.15
CA LEU A 809 -10.04 36.11 12.33
C LEU A 809 -8.61 35.59 12.17
N TRP A 810 -8.24 35.22 10.94
CA TRP A 810 -6.87 34.88 10.58
C TRP A 810 -5.91 36.06 10.71
N ASP A 811 -6.23 37.22 10.13
CA ASP A 811 -5.43 38.44 10.23
C ASP A 811 -5.25 38.91 11.67
N MET A 812 -6.27 38.70 12.51
CA MET A 812 -6.22 39.00 13.95
C MET A 812 -5.40 37.98 14.75
N GLY A 813 -4.94 36.90 14.12
CA GLY A 813 -4.16 35.83 14.76
C GLY A 813 -4.98 34.94 15.70
N VAL A 814 -6.32 34.94 15.57
CA VAL A 814 -7.21 34.04 16.31
C VAL A 814 -7.02 32.61 15.84
N TYR A 815 -6.89 32.41 14.53
CA TYR A 815 -6.45 31.17 13.91
C TYR A 815 -5.03 31.32 13.37
N LYS A 816 -4.30 30.20 13.26
CA LYS A 816 -2.93 30.14 12.74
C LYS A 816 -2.78 28.92 11.83
N GLU A 817 -1.84 29.00 10.90
CA GLU A 817 -1.46 27.92 9.97
C GLU A 817 -0.72 26.76 10.65
#